data_AF-A0A1J4KVD3-F1
#
_entry.id   AF-A0A1J4KVD3-F1
#
_cell.length_a   1.000
_cell.length_b   1.000
_cell.length_c   1.000
_cell.angle_alpha   90.00
_cell.angle_beta   90.00
_cell.angle_gamma   90.00
#
_symmetry.space_group_name_H-M   'P 1'
#
loop_
_entity.id
_entity.type
_entity.pdbx_description
1 polymer ?
#
loop_
_entity_poly.entity_id
_entity_poly.type
_entity_poly.pdbx_seq_one_letter_code
_entity_poly.pdbx_strand_id
1 'polypeptide(L)'
;MKENQLLRAQFEEAVSLTSQMEDLHKQNSALLTQVNQLKAEKVDLIHRLDILVQKDKETESRLLNEKASSNNLRGSDLTSMTKEIEKIKAQSKAQLDDIYGQLQRSEQEREKESVEKRLLISKLDRIIGEASRFFENNLQSVDEVLEALNGPKVCVSTDLPSVQPIPVQVRNAVQAKEAEMHKKIHKLKVKLNESEKAKEALDDDLKKLQRESQHAQQQLRAENTELKTQIEKVHEEMTHNERHYEANMNRLTTQNESLKNEVSKLKERVKKINEDCKELKHQLHMAQLQARTASPVAPKGSEGVSQSAAHNQKHDAQLEALVEKLQATVSELNNEISNANKKRDSAISQLKDKDNEIHNLAIQIEKVKSEFTALDTVHQETLLEVETLRQALITREKAKDEIKNAPKAKQPNPTIVKLHKALDEQKQKFYALQIVSGKQETRIQDQESEIRHLTARTRELEADLSRSCNEILELKTTFETRHVPTADDLLPPQVFRCDDFSPELSTQIAKIASNPSLQPPSKVQHSYKAIRKYFTKQIAMRDAALDAAFNENQTISNAVNQFLVDASIALCDQPVTFKDFFAQNAGKDIVEKIINIRADNAALVHHNELMKNALVNLKETFIEIGDANDPIGHVQSIKEKIEQLNGDVYVRNKKLRQYKSTLASTQAQAKSRENELLNEIQSLKFQVEDLVQQCKRNNEEIAALRQNNQRMQVELSDVNHTREDLESTIIQDQDEQIQMATDDLSKQVSKLREQLRTQKEQFDHLEIEYHDATEQLNRTRKQLQLVKTQKLQKDAEYDELVKISAEKEDAAANRFESEKQHLTESYENALQKLHEQCEQHRSDVEKFNASLAEEQVKLANLKATIAKVEKEKLKALAEMQTTKNQMKREKMLMESTIRSQKLQAEAQYNERLEEFKGRAEAEKRTLLAFGADSFRDFFNPGTTIDERSYKYVIEKAHEKLVQLAKSDAHVRRMVSACEQQTTEDAVAQLLLNSV
;
A
#
# COMPACT_ATOMS: atom_id res chain seq x y z
N MET A 1 13.20 -87.34 -9.69
CA MET A 1 13.86 -86.32 -8.85
C MET A 1 13.92 -84.95 -9.51
N LYS A 2 14.74 -84.72 -10.56
CA LYS A 2 14.93 -83.37 -11.17
C LYS A 2 13.64 -82.57 -11.43
N GLU A 3 12.63 -83.21 -12.00
CA GLU A 3 11.32 -82.61 -12.29
C GLU A 3 10.57 -82.13 -11.03
N ASN A 4 10.71 -82.83 -9.89
CA ASN A 4 10.12 -82.43 -8.62
C ASN A 4 10.85 -81.24 -7.97
N GLN A 5 12.14 -81.05 -8.28
CA GLN A 5 12.88 -79.83 -7.91
C GLN A 5 12.47 -78.64 -8.78
N LEU A 6 12.24 -78.86 -10.09
CA LEU A 6 11.76 -77.81 -10.99
C LEU A 6 10.38 -77.29 -10.56
N LEU A 7 9.44 -78.19 -10.25
CA LEU A 7 8.11 -77.83 -9.76
C LEU A 7 8.15 -77.11 -8.40
N ARG A 8 9.10 -77.45 -7.51
CA ARG A 8 9.32 -76.72 -6.25
C ARG A 8 9.84 -75.30 -6.49
N ALA A 9 10.85 -75.14 -7.34
CA ALA A 9 11.38 -73.83 -7.68
C ALA A 9 10.32 -72.93 -8.35
N GLN A 10 9.51 -73.47 -9.26
CA GLN A 10 8.40 -72.75 -9.88
C GLN A 10 7.29 -72.38 -8.87
N PHE A 11 7.04 -73.21 -7.86
CA PHE A 11 6.10 -72.89 -6.79
C PHE A 11 6.65 -71.80 -5.84
N GLU A 12 7.92 -71.86 -5.47
CA GLU A 12 8.60 -70.83 -4.66
C GLU A 12 8.67 -69.48 -5.41
N GLU A 13 8.92 -69.51 -6.73
CA GLU A 13 8.88 -68.33 -7.61
C GLU A 13 7.45 -67.74 -7.70
N ALA A 14 6.42 -68.58 -7.87
CA ALA A 14 5.02 -68.15 -7.89
C ALA A 14 4.54 -67.55 -6.55
N VAL A 15 4.96 -68.13 -5.42
CA VAL A 15 4.70 -67.59 -4.07
C VAL A 15 5.42 -66.25 -3.86
N SER A 16 6.67 -66.14 -4.31
CA SER A 16 7.42 -64.87 -4.27
C SER A 16 6.74 -63.78 -5.10
N LEU A 17 6.29 -64.10 -6.33
CA LEU A 17 5.52 -63.18 -7.18
C LEU A 17 4.19 -62.77 -6.56
N THR A 18 3.50 -63.70 -5.88
CA THR A 18 2.25 -63.39 -5.18
C THR A 18 2.48 -62.45 -3.99
N SER A 19 3.55 -62.66 -3.22
CA SER A 19 3.94 -61.73 -2.14
C SER A 19 4.24 -60.32 -2.68
N GLN A 20 5.01 -60.22 -3.78
CA GLN A 20 5.32 -58.94 -4.41
C GLN A 20 4.06 -58.25 -4.95
N MET A 21 3.12 -59.02 -5.50
CA MET A 21 1.84 -58.51 -6.00
C MET A 21 0.94 -58.01 -4.88
N GLU A 22 0.88 -58.71 -3.73
CA GLU A 22 0.18 -58.20 -2.55
C GLU A 22 0.76 -56.89 -2.03
N ASP A 23 2.10 -56.77 -1.97
CA ASP A 23 2.74 -55.56 -1.46
C ASP A 23 2.57 -54.37 -2.43
N LEU A 24 2.57 -54.62 -3.75
CA LEU A 24 2.16 -53.63 -4.75
C LEU A 24 0.68 -53.24 -4.61
N HIS A 25 -0.22 -54.17 -4.25
CA HIS A 25 -1.62 -53.83 -3.96
C HIS A 25 -1.77 -53.01 -2.66
N LYS A 26 -1.01 -53.32 -1.61
CA LYS A 26 -0.96 -52.52 -0.36
C LYS A 26 -0.45 -51.10 -0.65
N GLN A 27 0.63 -50.96 -1.42
CA GLN A 27 1.17 -49.66 -1.83
C GLN A 27 0.17 -48.86 -2.69
N ASN A 28 -0.46 -49.48 -3.69
CA ASN A 28 -1.49 -48.81 -4.50
C ASN A 28 -2.70 -48.37 -3.65
N SER A 29 -3.14 -49.18 -2.69
CA SER A 29 -4.23 -48.82 -1.77
C SER A 29 -3.86 -47.62 -0.87
N ALA A 30 -2.64 -47.61 -0.33
CA ALA A 30 -2.12 -46.48 0.44
C ALA A 30 -2.01 -45.20 -0.40
N LEU A 31 -1.47 -45.28 -1.62
CA LEU A 31 -1.37 -44.15 -2.54
C LEU A 31 -2.75 -43.64 -2.97
N LEU A 32 -3.72 -44.51 -3.25
CA LEU A 32 -5.09 -44.12 -3.58
C LEU A 32 -5.76 -43.38 -2.41
N THR A 33 -5.53 -43.86 -1.17
CA THR A 33 -6.00 -43.21 0.06
C THR A 33 -5.38 -41.82 0.22
N GLN A 34 -4.07 -41.70 0.04
CA GLN A 34 -3.34 -40.43 0.10
C GLN A 34 -3.81 -39.45 -0.99
N VAL A 35 -4.03 -39.90 -2.23
CA VAL A 35 -4.58 -39.09 -3.33
C VAL A 35 -5.99 -38.58 -3.00
N ASN A 36 -6.83 -39.41 -2.37
CA ASN A 36 -8.17 -38.98 -1.96
C ASN A 36 -8.13 -37.98 -0.80
N GLN A 37 -7.20 -38.15 0.15
CA GLN A 37 -7.01 -37.22 1.26
C GLN A 37 -6.48 -35.85 0.78
N LEU A 38 -5.47 -35.85 -0.11
CA LEU A 38 -4.95 -34.62 -0.73
C LEU A 38 -5.99 -33.91 -1.62
N LYS A 39 -6.90 -34.66 -2.26
CA LYS A 39 -8.04 -34.07 -2.97
C LYS A 39 -9.03 -33.39 -2.02
N ALA A 40 -9.34 -34.02 -0.88
CA ALA A 40 -10.22 -33.42 0.13
C ALA A 40 -9.59 -32.16 0.74
N GLU A 41 -8.30 -32.20 1.08
CA GLU A 41 -7.54 -31.04 1.58
C GLU A 41 -7.48 -29.90 0.54
N LYS A 42 -7.27 -30.21 -0.75
CA LYS A 42 -7.35 -29.21 -1.83
C LYS A 42 -8.74 -28.55 -1.89
N VAL A 43 -9.83 -29.29 -1.68
CA VAL A 43 -11.20 -28.74 -1.70
C VAL A 43 -11.46 -27.86 -0.48
N ASP A 44 -11.02 -28.24 0.72
CA ASP A 44 -11.10 -27.38 1.91
C ASP A 44 -10.33 -26.07 1.70
N LEU A 45 -9.08 -26.16 1.22
CA LEU A 45 -8.23 -24.99 0.97
C LEU A 45 -8.83 -24.04 -0.09
N ILE A 46 -9.46 -24.56 -1.15
CA ILE A 46 -10.19 -23.74 -2.14
C ILE A 46 -11.39 -23.06 -1.49
N HIS A 47 -12.25 -23.79 -0.78
CA HIS A 47 -13.42 -23.21 -0.13
C HIS A 47 -13.04 -22.13 0.91
N ARG A 48 -11.94 -22.35 1.62
CA ARG A 48 -11.38 -21.43 2.61
C ARG A 48 -10.77 -20.18 1.96
N LEU A 49 -10.19 -20.31 0.76
CA LEU A 49 -9.74 -19.19 -0.06
C LEU A 49 -10.92 -18.37 -0.58
N ASP A 50 -11.99 -19.01 -1.07
CA ASP A 50 -13.21 -18.31 -1.52
C ASP A 50 -13.84 -17.49 -0.38
N ILE A 51 -13.92 -18.06 0.84
CA ILE A 51 -14.41 -17.34 2.03
C ILE A 51 -13.53 -16.12 2.35
N LEU A 52 -12.21 -16.23 2.21
CA LEU A 52 -11.30 -15.10 2.43
C LEU A 52 -11.46 -14.02 1.35
N VAL A 53 -11.52 -14.41 0.06
CA VAL A 53 -11.75 -13.48 -1.06
C VAL A 53 -13.11 -12.78 -0.96
N GLN A 54 -14.14 -13.48 -0.50
CA GLN A 54 -15.45 -12.87 -0.25
C GLN A 54 -15.40 -11.90 0.93
N LYS A 55 -14.68 -12.24 2.02
CA LYS A 55 -14.49 -11.36 3.17
C LYS A 55 -13.70 -10.10 2.81
N ASP A 56 -12.67 -10.20 1.98
CA ASP A 56 -11.87 -9.04 1.54
C ASP A 56 -12.69 -8.10 0.64
N LYS A 57 -13.58 -8.63 -0.20
CA LYS A 57 -14.56 -7.81 -0.94
C LYS A 57 -15.56 -7.11 -0.02
N GLU A 58 -15.98 -7.77 1.07
CA GLU A 58 -16.83 -7.13 2.09
C GLU A 58 -16.10 -6.03 2.86
N THR A 59 -14.83 -6.21 3.23
CA THR A 59 -14.06 -5.18 3.95
C THR A 59 -13.71 -4.00 3.03
N GLU A 60 -13.35 -4.24 1.77
CA GLU A 60 -13.14 -3.19 0.77
C GLU A 60 -14.42 -2.38 0.52
N SER A 61 -15.57 -3.04 0.37
CA SER A 61 -16.88 -2.39 0.23
C SER A 61 -17.26 -1.57 1.46
N ARG A 62 -17.02 -2.08 2.68
CA ARG A 62 -17.22 -1.30 3.92
C ARG A 62 -16.30 -0.08 3.97
N LEU A 63 -15.02 -0.22 3.63
CA LEU A 63 -14.04 0.86 3.63
C LEU A 63 -14.36 1.95 2.59
N LEU A 64 -14.92 1.58 1.43
CA LEU A 64 -15.46 2.52 0.44
C LEU A 64 -16.67 3.29 0.96
N ASN A 65 -17.63 2.60 1.58
CA ASN A 65 -18.82 3.22 2.17
C ASN A 65 -18.46 4.13 3.36
N GLU A 66 -17.49 3.75 4.19
CA GLU A 66 -17.00 4.55 5.31
C GLU A 66 -16.24 5.79 4.82
N LYS A 67 -15.40 5.68 3.79
CA LYS A 67 -14.79 6.82 3.11
C LYS A 67 -15.84 7.77 2.53
N ALA A 68 -16.87 7.26 1.86
CA ALA A 68 -17.95 8.07 1.31
C ALA A 68 -18.75 8.80 2.41
N SER A 69 -19.09 8.09 3.50
CA SER A 69 -19.78 8.65 4.66
C SER A 69 -18.94 9.74 5.35
N SER A 70 -17.65 9.47 5.61
CA SER A 70 -16.71 10.43 6.19
C SER A 70 -16.54 11.68 5.34
N ASN A 71 -16.45 11.54 4.00
CA ASN A 71 -16.31 12.67 3.10
C ASN A 71 -17.60 13.50 3.00
N ASN A 72 -18.77 12.85 3.05
CA ASN A 72 -20.07 13.53 3.12
C ASN A 72 -20.26 14.29 4.44
N LEU A 73 -19.91 13.68 5.58
CA LEU A 73 -19.95 14.31 6.90
C LEU A 73 -19.04 15.54 6.93
N ARG A 74 -17.78 15.38 6.51
CA ARG A 74 -16.82 16.50 6.40
C ARG A 74 -17.29 17.60 5.44
N GLY A 75 -18.01 17.26 4.36
CA GLY A 75 -18.64 18.23 3.46
C GLY A 75 -19.81 19.00 4.12
N SER A 76 -20.63 18.30 4.91
CA SER A 76 -21.67 18.91 5.75
C SER A 76 -21.07 19.87 6.78
N ASP A 77 -20.07 19.42 7.54
CA ASP A 77 -19.43 20.20 8.60
C ASP A 77 -18.76 21.45 8.04
N LEU A 78 -18.04 21.34 6.92
CA LEU A 78 -17.40 22.47 6.25
C LEU A 78 -18.43 23.46 5.69
N THR A 79 -19.58 22.96 5.21
CA THR A 79 -20.71 23.82 4.77
C THR A 79 -21.35 24.55 5.96
N SER A 80 -21.54 23.86 7.10
CA SER A 80 -22.09 24.44 8.33
C SER A 80 -21.14 25.51 8.90
N MET A 81 -19.86 25.19 9.04
CA MET A 81 -18.82 26.10 9.49
C MET A 81 -18.67 27.32 8.56
N THR A 82 -18.84 27.15 7.25
CA THR A 82 -18.84 28.27 6.30
C THR A 82 -20.02 29.22 6.54
N LYS A 83 -21.24 28.68 6.73
CA LYS A 83 -22.42 29.48 7.09
C LYS A 83 -22.25 30.20 8.43
N GLU A 84 -21.62 29.56 9.42
CA GLU A 84 -21.34 30.19 10.72
C GLU A 84 -20.30 31.31 10.59
N ILE A 85 -19.25 31.13 9.78
CA ILE A 85 -18.30 32.19 9.43
C ILE A 85 -18.99 33.36 8.72
N GLU A 86 -19.93 33.11 7.81
CA GLU A 86 -20.71 34.16 7.14
C GLU A 86 -21.64 34.90 8.12
N LYS A 87 -22.31 34.17 9.03
CA LYS A 87 -23.14 34.73 10.11
C LYS A 87 -22.31 35.62 11.04
N ILE A 88 -21.14 35.16 11.47
CA ILE A 88 -20.21 35.95 12.31
C ILE A 88 -19.73 37.19 11.55
N LYS A 89 -19.33 37.06 10.27
CA LYS A 89 -18.96 38.22 9.44
C LYS A 89 -20.11 39.24 9.31
N ALA A 90 -21.34 38.79 9.14
CA ALA A 90 -22.51 39.67 9.08
C ALA A 90 -22.76 40.38 10.43
N GLN A 91 -22.63 39.68 11.56
CA GLN A 91 -22.77 40.26 12.89
C GLN A 91 -21.64 41.26 13.21
N SER A 92 -20.37 40.91 12.96
CA SER A 92 -19.23 41.82 13.13
C SER A 92 -19.32 43.03 12.20
N LYS A 93 -19.85 42.87 10.97
CA LYS A 93 -20.12 44.01 10.10
C LYS A 93 -21.22 44.92 10.69
N ALA A 94 -22.35 44.37 11.14
CA ALA A 94 -23.41 45.16 11.76
C ALA A 94 -22.93 45.92 13.01
N GLN A 95 -22.05 45.30 13.81
CA GLN A 95 -21.39 45.96 14.95
C GLN A 95 -20.46 47.09 14.51
N LEU A 96 -19.65 46.89 13.46
CA LEU A 96 -18.82 47.96 12.89
C LEU A 96 -19.66 49.11 12.32
N ASP A 97 -20.71 48.80 11.56
CA ASP A 97 -21.61 49.78 10.95
C ASP A 97 -22.33 50.63 12.03
N ASP A 98 -22.73 50.04 13.17
CA ASP A 98 -23.28 50.80 14.31
C ASP A 98 -22.19 51.62 15.04
N ILE A 99 -20.99 51.09 15.27
CA ILE A 99 -19.88 51.84 15.87
C ILE A 99 -19.50 53.06 15.01
N TYR A 100 -19.45 52.91 13.68
CA TYR A 100 -19.26 54.03 12.76
C TYR A 100 -20.44 55.03 12.83
N GLY A 101 -21.67 54.54 12.97
CA GLY A 101 -22.85 55.38 13.19
C GLY A 101 -22.84 56.16 14.51
N GLN A 102 -22.36 55.55 15.60
CA GLN A 102 -22.16 56.21 16.89
C GLN A 102 -21.04 57.26 16.81
N LEU A 103 -19.90 56.92 16.20
CA LEU A 103 -18.78 57.84 15.97
C LEU A 103 -19.23 59.06 15.15
N GLN A 104 -19.98 58.86 14.07
CA GLN A 104 -20.49 59.96 13.24
C GLN A 104 -21.46 60.89 14.00
N ARG A 105 -22.31 60.35 14.87
CA ARG A 105 -23.18 61.16 15.75
C ARG A 105 -22.33 61.98 16.74
N SER A 106 -21.36 61.35 17.39
CA SER A 106 -20.46 62.02 18.34
C SER A 106 -19.62 63.11 17.68
N GLU A 107 -19.16 62.92 16.44
CA GLU A 107 -18.48 63.96 15.68
C GLU A 107 -19.39 65.15 15.33
N GLN A 108 -20.65 64.89 14.96
CA GLN A 108 -21.65 65.95 14.71
C GLN A 108 -22.01 66.73 15.98
N GLU A 109 -22.18 66.06 17.12
CA GLU A 109 -22.43 66.71 18.41
C GLU A 109 -21.23 67.57 18.84
N ARG A 110 -19.99 67.04 18.74
CA ARG A 110 -18.76 67.79 18.99
C ARG A 110 -18.61 68.99 18.05
N GLU A 111 -18.97 68.87 16.78
CA GLU A 111 -18.92 69.99 15.84
C GLU A 111 -19.97 71.06 16.19
N LYS A 112 -21.18 70.64 16.57
CA LYS A 112 -22.24 71.53 17.07
C LYS A 112 -21.80 72.28 18.33
N GLU A 113 -21.27 71.58 19.34
CA GLU A 113 -20.70 72.20 20.55
C GLU A 113 -19.56 73.18 20.21
N SER A 114 -18.71 72.82 19.24
CA SER A 114 -17.64 73.69 18.76
C SER A 114 -18.18 74.96 18.10
N VAL A 115 -19.29 74.88 17.34
CA VAL A 115 -19.99 76.07 16.81
C VAL A 115 -20.60 76.90 17.95
N GLU A 116 -21.30 76.27 18.89
CA GLU A 116 -21.93 76.97 20.02
C GLU A 116 -20.89 77.66 20.92
N LYS A 117 -19.75 77.00 21.21
CA LYS A 117 -18.63 77.57 21.97
C LYS A 117 -17.99 78.76 21.27
N ARG A 118 -17.75 78.68 19.95
CA ARG A 118 -17.26 79.83 19.14
C ARG A 118 -18.26 80.99 19.15
N LEU A 119 -19.56 80.70 19.11
CA LEU A 119 -20.62 81.70 19.16
C LEU A 119 -20.78 82.31 20.57
N LEU A 120 -20.49 81.56 21.64
CA LEU A 120 -20.37 82.08 23.00
C LEU A 120 -19.17 83.03 23.14
N ILE A 121 -17.98 82.61 22.69
CA ILE A 121 -16.76 83.43 22.73
C ILE A 121 -17.02 84.77 22.01
N SER A 122 -17.56 84.74 20.79
CA SER A 122 -17.89 85.96 20.04
C SER A 122 -18.92 86.87 20.73
N LYS A 123 -19.82 86.33 21.58
CA LYS A 123 -20.70 87.13 22.44
C LYS A 123 -19.95 87.75 23.62
N LEU A 124 -19.03 87.01 24.25
CA LEU A 124 -18.21 87.52 25.36
C LEU A 124 -17.25 88.61 24.88
N ASP A 125 -16.52 88.39 23.77
CA ASP A 125 -15.67 89.40 23.13
C ASP A 125 -16.43 90.69 22.85
N ARG A 126 -17.70 90.56 22.41
CA ARG A 126 -18.58 91.70 22.15
C ARG A 126 -19.03 92.40 23.44
N ILE A 127 -19.34 91.67 24.50
CA ILE A 127 -19.69 92.25 25.82
C ILE A 127 -18.49 93.00 26.39
N ILE A 128 -17.29 92.40 26.34
CA ILE A 128 -16.03 93.02 26.76
C ILE A 128 -15.78 94.29 25.92
N GLY A 129 -15.92 94.22 24.59
CA GLY A 129 -15.73 95.38 23.71
C GLY A 129 -16.77 96.50 23.87
N GLU A 130 -18.02 96.19 24.20
CA GLU A 130 -19.06 97.19 24.50
C GLU A 130 -18.89 97.78 25.91
N ALA A 131 -18.45 96.98 26.90
CA ALA A 131 -18.13 97.44 28.25
C ALA A 131 -16.87 98.33 28.27
N SER A 132 -15.79 97.95 27.58
CA SER A 132 -14.56 98.75 27.45
C SER A 132 -14.83 100.14 26.85
N ARG A 133 -15.80 100.24 25.93
CA ARG A 133 -16.26 101.52 25.37
C ARG A 133 -17.13 102.33 26.33
N PHE A 134 -17.83 101.69 27.26
CA PHE A 134 -18.70 102.35 28.23
C PHE A 134 -17.93 102.90 29.44
N PHE A 135 -16.89 102.17 29.88
CA PHE A 135 -16.03 102.57 31.01
C PHE A 135 -14.75 103.31 30.58
N GLU A 136 -14.55 103.54 29.27
CA GLU A 136 -13.34 104.13 28.65
C GLU A 136 -12.01 103.44 29.03
N ASN A 137 -12.09 102.21 29.57
CA ASN A 137 -10.96 101.39 30.01
C ASN A 137 -10.82 100.14 29.13
N ASN A 138 -9.60 99.64 28.94
CA ASN A 138 -9.32 98.47 28.13
C ASN A 138 -9.44 97.16 28.94
N LEU A 139 -10.65 96.64 29.06
CA LEU A 139 -10.96 95.39 29.76
C LEU A 139 -10.66 94.18 28.85
N GLN A 140 -10.09 93.11 29.40
CA GLN A 140 -9.64 91.91 28.66
C GLN A 140 -10.36 90.62 29.07
N SER A 141 -11.03 90.60 30.23
CA SER A 141 -11.81 89.46 30.71
C SER A 141 -13.25 89.84 31.11
N VAL A 142 -14.11 88.84 31.26
CA VAL A 142 -15.48 89.02 31.77
C VAL A 142 -15.46 89.41 33.25
N ASP A 143 -14.48 88.92 34.00
CA ASP A 143 -14.34 89.20 35.43
C ASP A 143 -13.97 90.66 35.69
N GLU A 144 -13.08 91.25 34.87
CA GLU A 144 -12.81 92.70 34.87
C GLU A 144 -14.07 93.54 34.56
N VAL A 145 -14.95 93.07 33.67
CA VAL A 145 -16.24 93.73 33.38
C VAL A 145 -17.18 93.66 34.59
N LEU A 146 -17.21 92.53 35.29
CA LEU A 146 -18.00 92.36 36.51
C LEU A 146 -17.43 93.19 37.68
N GLU A 147 -16.11 93.30 37.82
CA GLU A 147 -15.47 94.12 38.83
C GLU A 147 -15.73 95.62 38.57
N ALA A 148 -15.61 96.08 37.32
CA ALA A 148 -15.96 97.45 36.91
C ALA A 148 -17.45 97.78 37.16
N LEU A 149 -18.36 96.80 37.02
CA LEU A 149 -19.79 96.97 37.31
C LEU A 149 -20.12 97.02 38.81
N ASN A 150 -19.27 96.47 39.68
CA ASN A 150 -19.46 96.47 41.14
C ASN A 150 -18.76 97.64 41.86
N GLY A 151 -17.96 98.45 41.14
CA GLY A 151 -17.32 99.64 41.70
C GLY A 151 -18.32 100.76 42.10
N PRO A 152 -17.98 101.60 43.10
CA PRO A 152 -18.83 102.69 43.54
C PRO A 152 -18.98 103.78 42.46
N LYS A 153 -20.22 104.16 42.17
CA LYS A 153 -20.55 105.15 41.12
C LYS A 153 -19.92 106.51 41.42
N VAL A 154 -19.12 107.00 40.47
CA VAL A 154 -18.74 108.42 40.39
C VAL A 154 -19.47 109.07 39.21
N CYS A 155 -20.13 110.19 39.47
CA CYS A 155 -20.72 111.08 38.48
C CYS A 155 -20.27 112.50 38.82
N VAL A 156 -19.60 113.18 37.89
CA VAL A 156 -19.28 114.61 38.00
C VAL A 156 -19.49 115.29 36.64
N SER A 157 -20.06 116.49 36.69
CA SER A 157 -20.58 117.28 35.58
C SER A 157 -19.69 118.48 35.23
N THR A 158 -20.03 119.22 34.16
CA THR A 158 -19.61 120.63 33.99
C THR A 158 -20.67 121.48 33.26
N ASP A 159 -21.39 122.28 34.05
CA ASP A 159 -21.90 123.65 33.84
C ASP A 159 -22.39 124.20 32.46
N LEU A 160 -23.70 124.54 32.42
CA LEU A 160 -24.34 125.89 32.21
C LEU A 160 -23.89 126.82 31.03
N PRO A 161 -24.75 127.71 30.45
CA PRO A 161 -25.91 128.36 31.11
C PRO A 161 -27.21 128.69 30.28
N SER A 162 -28.29 129.01 31.02
CA SER A 162 -29.25 130.13 30.80
C SER A 162 -30.29 130.21 29.65
N VAL A 163 -31.57 129.94 29.99
CA VAL A 163 -32.80 130.79 29.83
C VAL A 163 -33.35 131.19 28.42
N GLN A 164 -34.48 130.55 28.04
CA GLN A 164 -35.67 131.06 27.27
C GLN A 164 -35.51 131.59 25.80
N PRO A 165 -36.61 131.77 25.02
CA PRO A 165 -37.77 130.88 24.81
C PRO A 165 -38.15 130.64 23.32
N ILE A 166 -38.95 129.60 23.05
CA ILE A 166 -39.90 129.37 21.91
C ILE A 166 -39.70 130.25 20.64
N PRO A 167 -39.31 129.66 19.48
CA PRO A 167 -40.37 129.23 18.55
C PRO A 167 -40.14 127.96 17.69
N VAL A 168 -41.23 127.23 17.50
CA VAL A 168 -41.69 126.50 16.28
C VAL A 168 -40.64 126.10 15.23
N GLN A 169 -40.18 124.83 15.27
CA GLN A 169 -39.88 124.04 14.05
C GLN A 169 -39.80 122.50 14.24
N VAL A 170 -39.94 121.97 15.46
CA VAL A 170 -39.81 120.53 15.74
C VAL A 170 -41.09 119.76 15.39
N ARG A 171 -41.24 119.34 14.12
CA ARG A 171 -42.26 118.36 13.70
C ARG A 171 -41.75 117.24 12.79
N ASN A 172 -40.71 117.48 12.00
CA ASN A 172 -40.24 116.51 10.99
C ASN A 172 -39.27 115.44 11.54
N ALA A 173 -38.50 115.75 12.59
CA ALA A 173 -37.48 114.84 13.13
C ALA A 173 -38.07 113.63 13.90
N VAL A 174 -39.23 113.80 14.54
CA VAL A 174 -39.92 112.72 15.28
C VAL A 174 -40.48 111.68 14.30
N GLN A 175 -41.19 112.15 13.26
CA GLN A 175 -41.81 111.28 12.25
C GLN A 175 -40.81 110.42 11.49
N ALA A 176 -39.59 110.92 11.25
CA ALA A 176 -38.52 110.12 10.64
C ALA A 176 -38.10 108.93 11.52
N LYS A 177 -37.97 109.16 12.85
CA LYS A 177 -37.58 108.13 13.82
C LYS A 177 -38.71 107.12 14.05
N GLU A 178 -39.96 107.57 14.10
CA GLU A 178 -41.14 106.69 14.14
C GLU A 178 -41.23 105.83 12.87
N ALA A 179 -41.04 106.39 11.68
CA ALA A 179 -41.08 105.65 10.42
C ALA A 179 -39.98 104.57 10.32
N GLU A 180 -38.78 104.84 10.82
CA GLU A 180 -37.72 103.83 10.89
C GLU A 180 -38.02 102.73 11.93
N MET A 181 -38.55 103.11 13.10
CA MET A 181 -38.98 102.17 14.13
C MET A 181 -40.12 101.27 13.65
N HIS A 182 -41.13 101.82 12.93
CA HIS A 182 -42.18 101.04 12.30
C HIS A 182 -41.63 100.10 11.22
N LYS A 183 -40.64 100.49 10.43
CA LYS A 183 -39.96 99.58 9.47
C LYS A 183 -39.21 98.45 10.18
N LYS A 184 -38.57 98.70 11.34
CA LYS A 184 -37.97 97.65 12.18
C LYS A 184 -39.03 96.71 12.76
N ILE A 185 -40.12 97.24 13.34
CA ILE A 185 -41.24 96.46 13.88
C ILE A 185 -41.89 95.60 12.78
N HIS A 186 -42.08 96.13 11.57
CA HIS A 186 -42.62 95.37 10.46
C HIS A 186 -41.69 94.24 10.02
N LYS A 187 -40.38 94.50 9.87
CA LYS A 187 -39.38 93.44 9.57
C LYS A 187 -39.31 92.37 10.66
N LEU A 188 -39.48 92.74 11.94
CA LEU A 188 -39.54 91.78 13.04
C LEU A 188 -40.84 90.96 13.02
N LYS A 189 -42.00 91.56 12.71
CA LYS A 189 -43.26 90.82 12.52
C LYS A 189 -43.21 89.86 11.32
N VAL A 190 -42.58 90.25 10.21
CA VAL A 190 -42.37 89.36 9.06
C VAL A 190 -41.50 88.16 9.47
N LYS A 191 -40.35 88.41 10.12
CA LYS A 191 -39.48 87.33 10.62
C LYS A 191 -40.15 86.43 11.66
N LEU A 192 -41.02 86.97 12.51
CA LEU A 192 -41.80 86.19 13.46
C LEU A 192 -42.76 85.24 12.73
N ASN A 193 -43.52 85.75 11.75
CA ASN A 193 -44.47 84.97 10.94
C ASN A 193 -43.74 83.92 10.06
N GLU A 194 -42.57 84.25 9.51
CA GLU A 194 -41.67 83.29 8.83
C GLU A 194 -41.21 82.18 9.79
N SER A 195 -40.84 82.54 11.03
CA SER A 195 -40.43 81.56 12.06
C SER A 195 -41.60 80.72 12.60
N GLU A 196 -42.81 81.27 12.65
CA GLU A 196 -44.03 80.55 13.04
C GLU A 196 -44.38 79.51 11.97
N LYS A 197 -44.34 79.88 10.68
CA LYS A 197 -44.55 78.93 9.57
C LYS A 197 -43.47 77.85 9.48
N ALA A 198 -42.21 78.20 9.76
CA ALA A 198 -41.13 77.21 9.84
C ALA A 198 -41.36 76.22 11.00
N LYS A 199 -41.94 76.68 12.12
CA LYS A 199 -42.33 75.82 13.24
C LYS A 199 -43.52 74.92 12.88
N GLU A 200 -44.55 75.44 12.22
CA GLU A 200 -45.70 74.64 11.74
C GLU A 200 -45.24 73.53 10.78
N ALA A 201 -44.37 73.84 9.82
CA ALA A 201 -43.80 72.85 8.90
C ALA A 201 -43.02 71.75 9.63
N LEU A 202 -42.16 72.11 10.60
CA LEU A 202 -41.41 71.15 11.40
C LEU A 202 -42.31 70.28 12.30
N ASP A 203 -43.41 70.83 12.80
CA ASP A 203 -44.39 70.11 13.63
C ASP A 203 -45.20 69.09 12.79
N ASP A 204 -45.50 69.42 11.53
CA ASP A 204 -46.14 68.48 10.58
C ASP A 204 -45.17 67.42 10.05
N ASP A 205 -43.90 67.75 9.78
CA ASP A 205 -42.86 66.76 9.47
C ASP A 205 -42.60 65.81 10.65
N LEU A 206 -42.63 66.30 11.89
CA LEU A 206 -42.57 65.45 13.10
C LEU A 206 -43.76 64.48 13.16
N LYS A 207 -44.99 64.95 12.92
CA LYS A 207 -46.19 64.08 12.86
C LYS A 207 -46.08 63.06 11.73
N LYS A 208 -45.44 63.40 10.60
CA LYS A 208 -45.20 62.48 9.49
C LYS A 208 -44.19 61.40 9.87
N LEU A 209 -43.02 61.78 10.40
CA LEU A 209 -42.01 60.83 10.91
C LEU A 209 -42.58 59.91 12.00
N GLN A 210 -43.42 60.44 12.89
CA GLN A 210 -44.05 59.65 13.95
C GLN A 210 -44.99 58.56 13.41
N ARG A 211 -45.74 58.85 12.32
CA ARG A 211 -46.57 57.84 11.62
C ARG A 211 -45.73 56.82 10.86
N GLU A 212 -44.69 57.26 10.18
CA GLU A 212 -43.76 56.38 9.45
C GLU A 212 -43.04 55.42 10.40
N SER A 213 -42.60 55.92 11.57
CA SER A 213 -42.04 55.12 12.66
C SER A 213 -43.03 54.11 13.24
N GLN A 214 -44.28 54.51 13.50
CA GLN A 214 -45.34 53.59 13.96
C GLN A 214 -45.63 52.49 12.93
N HIS A 215 -45.67 52.83 11.63
CA HIS A 215 -45.87 51.86 10.56
C HIS A 215 -44.72 50.84 10.48
N ALA A 216 -43.47 51.30 10.50
CA ALA A 216 -42.29 50.42 10.52
C ALA A 216 -42.27 49.52 11.77
N GLN A 217 -42.62 50.06 12.94
CA GLN A 217 -42.71 49.29 14.18
C GLN A 217 -43.85 48.26 14.16
N GLN A 218 -44.94 48.53 13.43
CA GLN A 218 -46.04 47.57 13.22
C GLN A 218 -45.65 46.47 12.22
N GLN A 219 -44.92 46.79 11.15
CA GLN A 219 -44.38 45.80 10.21
C GLN A 219 -43.37 44.87 10.89
N LEU A 220 -42.40 45.41 11.64
CA LEU A 220 -41.44 44.61 12.39
C LEU A 220 -42.10 43.69 13.43
N ARG A 221 -43.23 44.10 14.02
CA ARG A 221 -44.03 43.23 14.91
C ARG A 221 -44.70 42.09 14.16
N ALA A 222 -45.26 42.35 12.97
CA ALA A 222 -45.87 41.31 12.12
C ALA A 222 -44.83 40.27 11.66
N GLU A 223 -43.67 40.73 11.21
CA GLU A 223 -42.54 39.88 10.81
C GLU A 223 -42.01 39.04 11.99
N ASN A 224 -41.90 39.64 13.19
CA ASN A 224 -41.55 38.89 14.40
C ASN A 224 -42.60 37.83 14.79
N THR A 225 -43.90 38.07 14.56
CA THR A 225 -44.92 37.03 14.78
C THR A 225 -44.85 35.92 13.74
N GLU A 226 -44.60 36.24 12.46
CA GLU A 226 -44.46 35.22 11.43
C GLU A 226 -43.23 34.33 11.66
N LEU A 227 -42.07 34.92 11.99
CA LEU A 227 -40.85 34.19 12.32
C LEU A 227 -41.03 33.28 13.54
N LYS A 228 -41.79 33.72 14.56
CA LYS A 228 -42.15 32.86 15.71
C LYS A 228 -42.97 31.65 15.29
N THR A 229 -44.01 31.84 14.48
CA THR A 229 -44.83 30.72 13.97
C THR A 229 -44.07 29.79 13.03
N GLN A 230 -43.03 30.28 12.33
CA GLN A 230 -42.10 29.41 11.59
C GLN A 230 -41.21 28.59 12.54
N ILE A 231 -40.68 29.19 13.60
CA ILE A 231 -39.88 28.49 14.63
C ILE A 231 -40.71 27.42 15.35
N GLU A 232 -41.96 27.74 15.72
CA GLU A 232 -42.89 26.78 16.36
C GLU A 232 -43.13 25.56 15.46
N LYS A 233 -43.40 25.75 14.16
CA LYS A 233 -43.55 24.64 13.20
C LYS A 233 -42.31 23.76 13.08
N VAL A 234 -41.12 24.37 12.99
CA VAL A 234 -39.86 23.60 12.93
C VAL A 234 -39.63 22.82 14.24
N HIS A 235 -40.08 23.33 15.38
CA HIS A 235 -40.03 22.61 16.66
C HIS A 235 -41.05 21.47 16.75
N GLU A 236 -42.27 21.65 16.21
CA GLU A 236 -43.25 20.57 16.05
C GLU A 236 -42.75 19.45 15.12
N GLU A 237 -42.13 19.80 13.99
CA GLU A 237 -41.50 18.84 13.07
C GLU A 237 -40.30 18.12 13.72
N MET A 238 -39.47 18.84 14.49
CA MET A 238 -38.34 18.25 15.22
C MET A 238 -38.82 17.23 16.26
N THR A 239 -39.76 17.62 17.13
CA THR A 239 -40.31 16.73 18.17
C THR A 239 -41.16 15.59 17.61
N HIS A 240 -41.75 15.74 16.42
CA HIS A 240 -42.36 14.63 15.69
C HIS A 240 -41.30 13.62 15.22
N ASN A 241 -40.20 14.10 14.62
CA ASN A 241 -39.11 13.25 14.15
C ASN A 241 -38.41 12.52 15.31
N GLU A 242 -38.17 13.19 16.44
CA GLU A 242 -37.62 12.56 17.66
C GLU A 242 -38.47 11.38 18.12
N ARG A 243 -39.79 11.57 18.29
CA ARG A 243 -40.73 10.50 18.66
C ARG A 243 -40.74 9.34 17.65
N HIS A 244 -40.62 9.65 16.36
CA HIS A 244 -40.52 8.64 15.30
C HIS A 244 -39.21 7.82 15.41
N TYR A 245 -38.07 8.47 15.68
CA TYR A 245 -36.80 7.79 15.90
C TYR A 245 -36.80 6.97 17.21
N GLU A 246 -37.37 7.47 18.31
CA GLU A 246 -37.55 6.72 19.56
C GLU A 246 -38.40 5.47 19.35
N ALA A 247 -39.55 5.58 18.67
CA ALA A 247 -40.41 4.45 18.36
C ALA A 247 -39.68 3.37 17.54
N ASN A 248 -38.85 3.79 16.58
CA ASN A 248 -38.08 2.89 15.74
C ASN A 248 -36.89 2.25 16.50
N MET A 249 -36.23 3.00 17.38
CA MET A 249 -35.18 2.51 18.29
C MET A 249 -35.73 1.48 19.27
N ASN A 250 -36.90 1.73 19.86
CA ASN A 250 -37.61 0.79 20.72
C ASN A 250 -37.96 -0.50 19.96
N ARG A 251 -38.50 -0.39 18.74
CA ARG A 251 -38.79 -1.55 17.87
C ARG A 251 -37.54 -2.40 17.58
N LEU A 252 -36.43 -1.75 17.23
CA LEU A 252 -35.14 -2.43 16.99
C LEU A 252 -34.58 -3.05 18.29
N THR A 253 -34.83 -2.44 19.44
CA THR A 253 -34.42 -2.98 20.75
C THR A 253 -35.20 -4.26 21.07
N THR A 254 -36.53 -4.25 20.95
CA THR A 254 -37.37 -5.45 21.13
C THR A 254 -37.01 -6.56 20.14
N GLN A 255 -36.63 -6.22 18.90
CA GLN A 255 -36.16 -7.21 17.91
C GLN A 255 -34.78 -7.78 18.27
N ASN A 256 -33.86 -6.98 18.80
CA ASN A 256 -32.59 -7.48 19.32
C ASN A 256 -32.79 -8.38 20.56
N GLU A 257 -33.75 -8.07 21.43
CA GLU A 257 -34.10 -8.93 22.57
C GLU A 257 -34.73 -10.26 22.14
N SER A 258 -35.62 -10.26 21.14
CA SER A 258 -36.22 -11.50 20.62
C SER A 258 -35.16 -12.41 19.98
N LEU A 259 -34.26 -11.84 19.17
CA LEU A 259 -33.12 -12.55 18.59
C LEU A 259 -32.13 -13.05 19.66
N LYS A 260 -31.85 -12.26 20.71
CA LYS A 260 -30.99 -12.66 21.84
C LYS A 260 -31.61 -13.81 22.63
N ASN A 261 -32.93 -13.80 22.82
CA ASN A 261 -33.69 -14.91 23.43
C ASN A 261 -33.73 -16.15 22.54
N GLU A 262 -33.80 -16.00 21.21
CA GLU A 262 -33.71 -17.11 20.26
C GLU A 262 -32.32 -17.73 20.23
N VAL A 263 -31.26 -16.91 20.19
CA VAL A 263 -29.86 -17.36 20.35
C VAL A 263 -29.64 -18.07 21.69
N SER A 264 -30.31 -17.62 22.77
CA SER A 264 -30.28 -18.33 24.06
C SER A 264 -30.91 -19.73 23.96
N LYS A 265 -32.13 -19.84 23.41
CA LYS A 265 -32.82 -21.12 23.16
C LYS A 265 -32.04 -22.06 22.23
N LEU A 266 -31.33 -21.50 21.24
CA LEU A 266 -30.45 -22.26 20.35
C LEU A 266 -29.19 -22.74 21.09
N LYS A 267 -28.60 -21.93 21.98
CA LYS A 267 -27.51 -22.37 22.87
C LYS A 267 -27.95 -23.46 23.85
N GLU A 268 -29.16 -23.38 24.41
CA GLU A 268 -29.73 -24.46 25.23
C GLU A 268 -29.98 -25.72 24.42
N ARG A 269 -30.49 -25.63 23.19
CA ARG A 269 -30.60 -26.77 22.27
C ARG A 269 -29.24 -27.39 21.95
N VAL A 270 -28.21 -26.59 21.65
CA VAL A 270 -26.85 -27.09 21.37
C VAL A 270 -26.21 -27.69 22.63
N LYS A 271 -26.46 -27.13 23.81
CA LYS A 271 -26.03 -27.70 25.09
C LYS A 271 -26.69 -29.06 25.31
N LYS A 272 -28.02 -29.15 25.12
CA LYS A 272 -28.78 -30.39 25.26
C LYS A 272 -28.32 -31.44 24.25
N ILE A 273 -28.14 -31.09 22.98
CA ILE A 273 -27.58 -32.01 21.96
C ILE A 273 -26.17 -32.49 22.34
N ASN A 274 -25.34 -31.66 22.98
CA ASN A 274 -24.03 -32.08 23.51
C ASN A 274 -24.14 -32.99 24.77
N GLU A 275 -25.18 -32.82 25.58
CA GLU A 275 -25.49 -33.70 26.71
C GLU A 275 -26.05 -35.04 26.20
N ASP A 276 -27.03 -35.01 25.29
CA ASP A 276 -27.55 -36.15 24.55
C ASP A 276 -26.41 -36.91 23.83
N CYS A 277 -25.44 -36.23 23.18
CA CYS A 277 -24.29 -36.88 22.55
C CYS A 277 -23.27 -37.48 23.54
N LYS A 278 -23.12 -36.91 24.74
CA LYS A 278 -22.32 -37.52 25.82
C LYS A 278 -23.03 -38.77 26.36
N GLU A 279 -24.34 -38.68 26.54
CA GLU A 279 -25.17 -39.79 27.00
C GLU A 279 -25.22 -40.91 25.96
N LEU A 280 -25.29 -40.59 24.66
CA LEU A 280 -25.17 -41.56 23.56
C LEU A 280 -23.79 -42.23 23.53
N LYS A 281 -22.71 -41.48 23.81
CA LYS A 281 -21.36 -42.08 24.01
C LYS A 281 -21.32 -43.00 25.23
N HIS A 282 -21.97 -42.63 26.32
CA HIS A 282 -22.04 -43.46 27.53
C HIS A 282 -22.87 -44.72 27.31
N GLN A 283 -23.98 -44.63 26.57
CA GLN A 283 -24.80 -45.75 26.14
C GLN A 283 -24.03 -46.66 25.17
N LEU A 284 -23.27 -46.11 24.22
CA LEU A 284 -22.43 -46.91 23.32
C LEU A 284 -21.34 -47.69 24.08
N HIS A 285 -20.77 -47.11 25.14
CA HIS A 285 -19.80 -47.77 26.00
C HIS A 285 -20.41 -48.87 26.89
N MET A 286 -21.67 -48.68 27.34
CA MET A 286 -22.39 -49.70 28.13
C MET A 286 -23.01 -50.79 27.26
N ALA A 287 -23.41 -50.51 26.01
CA ALA A 287 -24.08 -51.46 25.11
C ALA A 287 -23.22 -52.65 24.64
N GLN A 288 -21.91 -52.66 24.94
CA GLN A 288 -21.05 -53.84 24.76
C GLN A 288 -21.10 -54.82 25.96
N LEU A 289 -21.84 -54.50 27.03
CA LEU A 289 -22.11 -55.41 28.14
C LEU A 289 -23.62 -55.54 28.40
N GLN A 290 -24.10 -56.78 28.41
CA GLN A 290 -25.46 -57.19 28.83
C GLN A 290 -26.63 -56.79 27.91
N ALA A 291 -26.77 -57.49 26.79
CA ALA A 291 -28.07 -57.60 26.11
C ALA A 291 -29.01 -58.56 26.87
N ARG A 292 -30.01 -58.04 27.61
CA ARG A 292 -31.18 -58.84 28.04
C ARG A 292 -32.42 -58.01 28.39
N THR A 293 -33.58 -58.55 28.00
CA THR A 293 -34.96 -58.32 28.51
C THR A 293 -35.65 -56.95 28.35
N ALA A 294 -36.76 -57.00 27.58
CA ALA A 294 -38.08 -56.41 27.86
C ALA A 294 -38.42 -54.96 27.44
N SER A 295 -39.74 -54.73 27.40
CA SER A 295 -40.54 -53.59 26.92
C SER A 295 -41.91 -53.66 27.65
N PRO A 296 -42.91 -52.76 27.50
CA PRO A 296 -42.99 -51.39 26.96
C PRO A 296 -43.67 -50.39 27.97
N VAL A 297 -44.29 -49.30 27.46
CA VAL A 297 -45.46 -48.51 27.99
C VAL A 297 -45.22 -46.98 28.21
N ALA A 298 -46.26 -46.18 27.94
CA ALA A 298 -46.36 -44.69 28.03
C ALA A 298 -47.22 -44.27 29.28
N PRO A 299 -48.05 -43.18 29.41
CA PRO A 299 -48.38 -42.03 28.53
C PRO A 299 -48.70 -40.65 29.23
N LYS A 300 -49.27 -39.69 28.45
CA LYS A 300 -50.28 -38.63 28.79
C LYS A 300 -49.95 -37.32 29.56
N GLY A 301 -50.60 -36.23 29.09
CA GLY A 301 -51.14 -35.09 29.87
C GLY A 301 -50.46 -33.70 29.69
N SER A 302 -51.10 -32.52 29.86
CA SER A 302 -52.53 -32.12 29.74
C SER A 302 -52.76 -30.60 29.98
N GLU A 303 -53.46 -29.92 29.05
CA GLU A 303 -54.47 -28.83 29.22
C GLU A 303 -54.19 -27.48 29.96
N GLY A 304 -55.08 -26.48 29.73
CA GLY A 304 -55.12 -25.12 30.34
C GLY A 304 -54.63 -23.98 29.42
N VAL A 305 -55.40 -23.03 28.83
CA VAL A 305 -56.80 -22.50 28.91
C VAL A 305 -56.99 -21.23 29.78
N SER A 306 -57.84 -20.30 29.26
CA SER A 306 -58.25 -18.97 29.77
C SER A 306 -57.21 -17.84 29.61
N GLN A 307 -57.45 -16.68 28.96
CA GLN A 307 -58.60 -15.72 28.88
C GLN A 307 -58.71 -14.73 30.05
N SER A 308 -58.63 -13.43 29.75
CA SER A 308 -59.65 -12.41 30.05
C SER A 308 -59.24 -11.01 29.58
N ALA A 309 -60.21 -10.19 29.11
CA ALA A 309 -60.05 -8.77 28.80
C ALA A 309 -61.43 -8.08 28.65
N ALA A 310 -61.65 -6.90 29.27
CA ALA A 310 -62.63 -5.85 28.87
C ALA A 310 -62.75 -4.71 29.92
N HIS A 311 -63.22 -3.52 29.46
CA HIS A 311 -63.50 -2.22 30.15
C HIS A 311 -62.30 -1.25 30.30
N ASN A 312 -62.42 0.07 30.10
CA ASN A 312 -63.55 1.00 29.85
C ASN A 312 -63.32 1.86 28.58
N GLN A 313 -64.29 2.16 27.70
CA GLN A 313 -65.30 3.24 27.70
C GLN A 313 -64.83 4.73 27.63
N LYS A 314 -65.10 5.33 26.44
CA LYS A 314 -65.52 6.72 26.13
C LYS A 314 -64.58 7.92 26.37
N HIS A 315 -63.87 8.32 25.31
CA HIS A 315 -63.83 9.66 24.67
C HIS A 315 -63.12 9.51 23.30
N ASP A 316 -63.28 10.35 22.27
CA ASP A 316 -64.14 11.53 22.07
C ASP A 316 -64.64 11.64 20.60
N ALA A 317 -65.70 12.42 20.32
CA ALA A 317 -66.24 12.61 18.96
C ALA A 317 -65.34 13.44 18.03
N GLN A 318 -64.45 14.31 18.54
CA GLN A 318 -63.42 14.95 17.71
C GLN A 318 -62.32 13.96 17.27
N LEU A 319 -62.15 12.87 18.02
CA LEU A 319 -61.18 11.83 17.69
C LEU A 319 -61.60 11.03 16.44
N GLU A 320 -62.89 10.75 16.27
CA GLU A 320 -63.40 10.01 15.10
C GLU A 320 -63.13 10.73 13.78
N ALA A 321 -63.34 12.04 13.68
CA ALA A 321 -63.07 12.79 12.45
C ALA A 321 -61.57 12.87 12.10
N LEU A 322 -60.69 12.93 13.12
CA LEU A 322 -59.24 12.89 12.92
C LEU A 322 -58.76 11.47 12.57
N VAL A 323 -59.35 10.45 13.19
CA VAL A 323 -59.10 9.03 12.88
C VAL A 323 -59.59 8.68 11.48
N GLU A 324 -60.74 9.17 11.02
CA GLU A 324 -61.23 8.97 9.66
C GLU A 324 -60.28 9.61 8.62
N LYS A 325 -59.78 10.83 8.90
CA LYS A 325 -58.80 11.50 8.04
C LYS A 325 -57.43 10.81 8.05
N LEU A 326 -57.00 10.28 9.20
CA LEU A 326 -55.80 9.45 9.30
C LEU A 326 -55.98 8.07 8.67
N GLN A 327 -57.18 7.48 8.71
CA GLN A 327 -57.50 6.23 8.02
C GLN A 327 -57.55 6.44 6.51
N ALA A 328 -57.99 7.60 6.03
CA ALA A 328 -57.90 7.98 4.62
C ALA A 328 -56.43 8.06 4.16
N THR A 329 -55.56 8.80 4.85
CA THR A 329 -54.15 8.89 4.46
C THR A 329 -53.38 7.60 4.68
N VAL A 330 -53.69 6.81 5.72
CA VAL A 330 -53.17 5.45 5.91
C VAL A 330 -53.68 4.50 4.82
N SER A 331 -54.89 4.68 4.30
CA SER A 331 -55.42 3.92 3.16
C SER A 331 -54.71 4.31 1.86
N GLU A 332 -54.48 5.61 1.61
CA GLU A 332 -53.69 6.08 0.46
C GLU A 332 -52.25 5.56 0.53
N LEU A 333 -51.56 5.72 1.66
CA LEU A 333 -50.21 5.20 1.86
C LEU A 333 -50.14 3.66 1.75
N ASN A 334 -51.13 2.93 2.25
CA ASN A 334 -51.21 1.47 2.04
C ASN A 334 -51.47 1.11 0.56
N ASN A 335 -52.22 1.92 -0.18
CA ASN A 335 -52.40 1.73 -1.63
C ASN A 335 -51.12 2.06 -2.41
N GLU A 336 -50.37 3.09 -2.02
CA GLU A 336 -49.06 3.40 -2.58
C GLU A 336 -48.04 2.29 -2.26
N ILE A 337 -47.98 1.82 -1.00
CA ILE A 337 -47.16 0.67 -0.59
C ILE A 337 -47.59 -0.61 -1.32
N SER A 338 -48.89 -0.82 -1.55
CA SER A 338 -49.41 -1.95 -2.35
C SER A 338 -48.95 -1.84 -3.81
N ASN A 339 -49.01 -0.65 -4.41
CA ASN A 339 -48.60 -0.41 -5.79
C ASN A 339 -47.07 -0.44 -5.96
N ALA A 340 -46.30 0.02 -4.97
CA ALA A 340 -44.85 -0.13 -4.89
C ALA A 340 -44.45 -1.60 -4.76
N ASN A 341 -45.15 -2.39 -3.94
CA ASN A 341 -44.92 -3.83 -3.85
C ASN A 341 -45.30 -4.56 -5.15
N LYS A 342 -46.44 -4.26 -5.78
CA LYS A 342 -46.78 -4.81 -7.11
C LYS A 342 -45.73 -4.48 -8.18
N LYS A 343 -45.15 -3.27 -8.16
CA LYS A 343 -44.02 -2.89 -9.03
C LYS A 343 -42.75 -3.68 -8.67
N ARG A 344 -42.42 -3.83 -7.38
CA ARG A 344 -41.28 -4.61 -6.88
C ARG A 344 -41.38 -6.08 -7.28
N ASP A 345 -42.53 -6.71 -7.06
CA ASP A 345 -42.79 -8.12 -7.38
C ASP A 345 -42.86 -8.36 -8.90
N SER A 346 -43.39 -7.41 -9.68
CA SER A 346 -43.32 -7.43 -11.15
C SER A 346 -41.87 -7.34 -11.67
N ALA A 347 -41.05 -6.45 -11.10
CA ALA A 347 -39.63 -6.35 -11.44
C ALA A 347 -38.83 -7.60 -11.04
N ILE A 348 -39.16 -8.23 -9.91
CA ILE A 348 -38.58 -9.51 -9.48
C ILE A 348 -38.99 -10.65 -10.44
N SER A 349 -40.24 -10.67 -10.93
CA SER A 349 -40.64 -11.62 -11.98
C SER A 349 -39.85 -11.41 -13.26
N GLN A 350 -39.75 -10.16 -13.74
CA GLN A 350 -39.01 -9.83 -14.96
C GLN A 350 -37.51 -10.16 -14.85
N LEU A 351 -36.89 -9.95 -13.69
CA LEU A 351 -35.52 -10.41 -13.42
C LEU A 351 -35.42 -11.93 -13.51
N LYS A 352 -36.32 -12.65 -12.82
CA LYS A 352 -36.33 -14.13 -12.84
C LYS A 352 -36.58 -14.71 -14.24
N ASP A 353 -37.43 -14.06 -15.04
CA ASP A 353 -37.69 -14.45 -16.41
C ASP A 353 -36.47 -14.18 -17.32
N LYS A 354 -35.71 -13.10 -17.06
CA LYS A 354 -34.43 -12.82 -17.73
C LYS A 354 -33.31 -13.74 -17.28
N ASP A 355 -33.23 -14.13 -16.01
CA ASP A 355 -32.30 -15.15 -15.52
C ASP A 355 -32.58 -16.52 -16.16
N ASN A 356 -33.86 -16.89 -16.30
CA ASN A 356 -34.27 -18.09 -17.05
C ASN A 356 -33.88 -18.00 -18.53
N GLU A 357 -34.03 -16.84 -19.18
CA GLU A 357 -33.62 -16.62 -20.57
C GLU A 357 -32.09 -16.74 -20.74
N ILE A 358 -31.31 -16.11 -19.85
CA ILE A 358 -29.84 -16.21 -19.81
C ILE A 358 -29.40 -17.67 -19.58
N HIS A 359 -30.06 -18.40 -18.68
CA HIS A 359 -29.76 -19.82 -18.43
C HIS A 359 -30.04 -20.69 -19.67
N ASN A 360 -31.16 -20.46 -20.36
CA ASN A 360 -31.48 -21.17 -21.61
C ASN A 360 -30.50 -20.82 -22.74
N LEU A 361 -30.07 -19.56 -22.86
CA LEU A 361 -29.04 -19.14 -23.82
C LEU A 361 -27.68 -19.77 -23.50
N ALA A 362 -27.29 -19.89 -22.23
CA ALA A 362 -26.08 -20.59 -21.82
C ALA A 362 -26.13 -22.08 -22.20
N ILE A 363 -27.27 -22.75 -22.00
CA ILE A 363 -27.49 -24.14 -22.44
C ILE A 363 -27.38 -24.26 -23.97
N GLN A 364 -27.93 -23.31 -24.73
CA GLN A 364 -27.78 -23.29 -26.20
C GLN A 364 -26.33 -23.07 -26.64
N ILE A 365 -25.59 -22.18 -25.99
CA ILE A 365 -24.17 -21.96 -26.28
C ILE A 365 -23.36 -23.24 -26.03
N GLU A 366 -23.59 -23.94 -24.91
CA GLU A 366 -22.87 -25.18 -24.61
C GLU A 366 -23.25 -26.34 -25.55
N LYS A 367 -24.52 -26.37 -26.01
CA LYS A 367 -24.98 -27.28 -27.06
C LYS A 367 -24.30 -27.00 -28.41
N VAL A 368 -24.23 -25.74 -28.83
CA VAL A 368 -23.55 -25.34 -30.08
C VAL A 368 -22.04 -25.59 -30.00
N LYS A 369 -21.39 -25.38 -28.85
CA LYS A 369 -19.99 -25.77 -28.65
C LYS A 369 -19.78 -27.28 -28.79
N SER A 370 -20.61 -28.09 -28.14
CA SER A 370 -20.47 -29.55 -28.22
C SER A 370 -20.79 -30.10 -29.61
N GLU A 371 -21.75 -29.51 -30.33
CA GLU A 371 -21.99 -29.78 -31.75
C GLU A 371 -20.80 -29.37 -32.64
N PHE A 372 -20.17 -28.23 -32.37
CA PHE A 372 -18.96 -27.79 -33.07
C PHE A 372 -17.76 -28.72 -32.81
N THR A 373 -17.50 -29.11 -31.56
CA THR A 373 -16.41 -30.06 -31.23
C THR A 373 -16.64 -31.43 -31.84
N ALA A 374 -17.89 -31.91 -31.88
CA ALA A 374 -18.24 -33.15 -32.58
C ALA A 374 -18.02 -33.03 -34.10
N LEU A 375 -18.40 -31.89 -34.70
CA LEU A 375 -18.18 -31.62 -36.12
C LEU A 375 -16.69 -31.49 -36.48
N ASP A 376 -15.88 -30.87 -35.63
CA ASP A 376 -14.42 -30.79 -35.81
C ASP A 376 -13.77 -32.17 -35.68
N THR A 377 -14.21 -33.00 -34.73
CA THR A 377 -13.77 -34.40 -34.62
C THR A 377 -14.07 -35.18 -35.91
N VAL A 378 -15.29 -35.07 -36.45
CA VAL A 378 -15.68 -35.70 -37.73
C VAL A 378 -14.91 -35.09 -38.91
N HIS A 379 -14.55 -33.82 -38.87
CA HIS A 379 -13.70 -33.20 -39.89
C HIS A 379 -12.27 -33.75 -39.85
N GLN A 380 -11.68 -33.92 -38.66
CA GLN A 380 -10.38 -34.55 -38.48
C GLN A 380 -10.40 -36.03 -38.91
N GLU A 381 -11.44 -36.79 -38.56
CA GLU A 381 -11.61 -38.18 -39.00
C GLU A 381 -11.76 -38.30 -40.53
N THR A 382 -12.53 -37.42 -41.17
CA THR A 382 -12.65 -37.41 -42.65
C THR A 382 -11.39 -36.92 -43.35
N LEU A 383 -10.60 -36.02 -42.76
CA LEU A 383 -9.26 -35.69 -43.25
C LEU A 383 -8.32 -36.89 -43.15
N LEU A 384 -8.33 -37.61 -42.03
CA LEU A 384 -7.55 -38.85 -41.84
C LEU A 384 -7.99 -39.97 -42.80
N GLU A 385 -9.29 -40.11 -43.08
CA GLU A 385 -9.79 -41.05 -44.07
C GLU A 385 -9.33 -40.67 -45.49
N VAL A 386 -9.37 -39.39 -45.85
CA VAL A 386 -8.83 -38.89 -47.14
C VAL A 386 -7.32 -39.10 -47.24
N GLU A 387 -6.57 -38.88 -46.15
CA GLU A 387 -5.13 -39.16 -46.09
C GLU A 387 -4.84 -40.67 -46.26
N THR A 388 -5.63 -41.51 -45.59
CA THR A 388 -5.55 -42.97 -45.69
C THR A 388 -5.92 -43.46 -47.09
N LEU A 389 -6.93 -42.87 -47.73
CA LEU A 389 -7.32 -43.18 -49.12
C LEU A 389 -6.26 -42.71 -50.13
N ARG A 390 -5.61 -41.56 -49.91
CA ARG A 390 -4.44 -41.12 -50.70
C ARG A 390 -3.28 -42.09 -50.55
N GLN A 391 -2.96 -42.50 -49.33
CA GLN A 391 -1.87 -43.45 -49.07
C GLN A 391 -2.20 -44.84 -49.62
N ALA A 392 -3.46 -45.28 -49.56
CA ALA A 392 -3.94 -46.51 -50.21
C ALA A 392 -3.87 -46.42 -51.75
N LEU A 393 -4.18 -45.26 -52.35
CA LEU A 393 -4.01 -45.03 -53.79
C LEU A 393 -2.53 -45.06 -54.21
N ILE A 394 -1.65 -44.35 -53.49
CA ILE A 394 -0.19 -44.37 -53.71
C ILE A 394 0.37 -45.79 -53.56
N THR A 395 -0.12 -46.55 -52.58
CA THR A 395 0.26 -47.95 -52.38
C THR A 395 -0.28 -48.84 -53.50
N ARG A 396 -1.48 -48.55 -54.04
CA ARG A 396 -2.07 -49.26 -55.19
C ARG A 396 -1.38 -48.93 -56.52
N GLU A 397 -0.81 -47.73 -56.66
CA GLU A 397 0.05 -47.39 -57.82
C GLU A 397 1.40 -48.12 -57.73
N LYS A 398 2.09 -48.07 -56.59
CA LYS A 398 3.33 -48.84 -56.36
C LYS A 398 3.12 -50.35 -56.55
N ALA A 399 2.04 -50.90 -56.01
CA ALA A 399 1.65 -52.30 -56.20
C ALA A 399 1.18 -52.64 -57.63
N LYS A 400 1.09 -51.67 -58.55
CA LYS A 400 0.79 -51.89 -59.97
C LYS A 400 2.06 -52.10 -60.80
N ASP A 401 3.17 -51.50 -60.40
CA ASP A 401 4.46 -51.59 -61.09
C ASP A 401 5.27 -52.83 -60.69
N GLU A 402 5.11 -53.34 -59.46
CA GLU A 402 5.89 -54.47 -58.93
C GLU A 402 5.35 -55.88 -59.29
N ILE A 403 4.31 -56.01 -60.13
CA ILE A 403 3.75 -57.32 -60.53
C ILE A 403 4.41 -57.87 -61.81
N LYS A 404 5.70 -58.18 -61.73
CA LYS A 404 6.37 -59.17 -62.60
C LYS A 404 7.35 -60.04 -61.82
N ASN A 405 7.17 -61.36 -61.94
CA ASN A 405 8.01 -62.46 -61.42
C ASN A 405 7.93 -62.72 -59.90
N ALA A 406 7.15 -63.73 -59.52
CA ALA A 406 7.19 -64.36 -58.20
C ALA A 406 7.09 -65.91 -58.31
N PRO A 407 8.05 -66.68 -57.77
CA PRO A 407 7.95 -68.15 -57.73
C PRO A 407 7.87 -68.72 -56.30
N LYS A 408 6.64 -69.11 -55.91
CA LYS A 408 6.24 -70.26 -55.06
C LYS A 408 6.98 -70.52 -53.72
N ALA A 409 6.18 -70.52 -52.65
CA ALA A 409 6.58 -70.77 -51.27
C ALA A 409 7.15 -72.19 -50.97
N LYS A 410 7.95 -72.27 -49.90
CA LYS A 410 8.25 -73.48 -49.11
C LYS A 410 8.12 -73.19 -47.61
N GLN A 411 8.18 -74.23 -46.79
CA GLN A 411 7.72 -74.27 -45.39
C GLN A 411 8.50 -73.35 -44.41
N PRO A 412 7.93 -73.05 -43.22
CA PRO A 412 8.45 -72.01 -42.33
C PRO A 412 9.81 -72.33 -41.72
N ASN A 413 10.77 -71.44 -41.91
CA ASN A 413 12.09 -71.49 -41.29
C ASN A 413 12.01 -70.88 -39.86
N PRO A 414 12.56 -71.50 -38.79
CA PRO A 414 12.52 -70.96 -37.43
C PRO A 414 13.04 -69.52 -37.26
N THR A 415 13.88 -69.03 -38.18
CA THR A 415 14.29 -67.61 -38.24
C THR A 415 13.10 -66.65 -38.40
N ILE A 416 12.05 -67.06 -39.13
CA ILE A 416 10.85 -66.23 -39.39
C ILE A 416 10.03 -66.02 -38.12
N VAL A 417 10.01 -67.00 -37.21
CA VAL A 417 9.34 -66.88 -35.90
C VAL A 417 10.12 -65.94 -34.97
N LYS A 418 11.46 -66.01 -34.99
CA LYS A 418 12.31 -65.03 -34.28
C LYS A 418 12.14 -63.62 -34.84
N LEU A 419 12.05 -63.48 -36.16
CA LEU A 419 11.78 -62.19 -36.82
C LEU A 419 10.38 -61.64 -36.51
N HIS A 420 9.34 -62.49 -36.44
CA HIS A 420 8.02 -62.04 -35.98
C HIS A 420 8.05 -61.58 -34.52
N LYS A 421 8.68 -62.34 -33.61
CA LYS A 421 8.79 -61.92 -32.21
C LYS A 421 9.57 -60.60 -32.08
N ALA A 422 10.68 -60.44 -32.80
CA ALA A 422 11.44 -59.19 -32.82
C ALA A 422 10.65 -58.03 -33.45
N LEU A 423 9.82 -58.29 -34.47
CA LEU A 423 8.94 -57.31 -35.09
C LEU A 423 7.83 -56.87 -34.13
N ASP A 424 7.23 -57.80 -33.37
CA ASP A 424 6.18 -57.48 -32.40
C ASP A 424 6.74 -56.81 -31.13
N GLU A 425 7.94 -57.20 -30.69
CA GLU A 425 8.72 -56.46 -29.67
C GLU A 425 9.05 -55.03 -30.14
N GLN A 426 9.36 -54.83 -31.43
CA GLN A 426 9.55 -53.48 -31.98
C GLN A 426 8.23 -52.71 -32.17
N LYS A 427 7.11 -53.37 -32.49
CA LYS A 427 5.78 -52.72 -32.47
C LYS A 427 5.40 -52.26 -31.06
N GLN A 428 5.66 -53.08 -30.03
CA GLN A 428 5.44 -52.67 -28.65
C GLN A 428 6.33 -51.49 -28.24
N LYS A 429 7.60 -51.47 -28.65
CA LYS A 429 8.50 -50.32 -28.46
C LYS A 429 8.01 -49.08 -29.20
N PHE A 430 7.56 -49.22 -30.46
CA PHE A 430 6.98 -48.12 -31.23
C PHE A 430 5.73 -47.55 -30.55
N TYR A 431 4.81 -48.39 -30.09
CA TYR A 431 3.60 -47.97 -29.40
C TYR A 431 3.90 -47.29 -28.05
N ALA A 432 4.89 -47.80 -27.31
CA ALA A 432 5.37 -47.17 -26.07
C ALA A 432 6.01 -45.80 -26.35
N LEU A 433 6.84 -45.69 -27.40
CA LEU A 433 7.43 -44.43 -27.84
C LEU A 433 6.36 -43.44 -28.33
N GLN A 434 5.31 -43.90 -29.02
CA GLN A 434 4.20 -43.07 -29.46
C GLN A 434 3.38 -42.52 -28.27
N ILE A 435 3.16 -43.34 -27.22
CA ILE A 435 2.54 -42.89 -25.96
C ILE A 435 3.45 -41.89 -25.21
N VAL A 436 4.78 -42.05 -25.26
CA VAL A 436 5.72 -41.07 -24.69
C VAL A 436 5.74 -39.78 -25.50
N SER A 437 5.74 -39.86 -26.84
CA SER A 437 5.68 -38.72 -27.75
C SER A 437 4.44 -37.89 -27.49
N GLY A 438 3.24 -38.49 -27.50
CA GLY A 438 1.99 -37.77 -27.23
C GLY A 438 1.98 -37.10 -25.84
N LYS A 439 2.57 -37.73 -24.82
CA LYS A 439 2.73 -37.12 -23.48
C LYS A 439 3.74 -35.96 -23.46
N GLN A 440 4.79 -36.02 -24.26
CA GLN A 440 5.71 -34.89 -24.46
C GLN A 440 5.02 -33.76 -25.23
N GLU A 441 4.19 -34.09 -26.22
CA GLU A 441 3.45 -33.17 -27.08
C GLU A 441 2.36 -32.41 -26.30
N THR A 442 1.59 -33.09 -25.44
CA THR A 442 0.69 -32.43 -24.46
C THR A 442 1.48 -31.53 -23.52
N ARG A 443 2.63 -31.99 -22.99
CA ARG A 443 3.46 -31.18 -22.08
C ARG A 443 4.06 -29.95 -22.77
N ILE A 444 4.39 -30.05 -24.06
CA ILE A 444 4.82 -28.91 -24.88
C ILE A 444 3.65 -27.93 -25.04
N GLN A 445 2.43 -28.38 -25.34
CA GLN A 445 1.25 -27.51 -25.38
C GLN A 445 0.96 -26.82 -24.03
N ASP A 446 1.07 -27.54 -22.92
CA ASP A 446 0.94 -26.98 -21.57
C ASP A 446 1.98 -25.88 -21.35
N GLN A 447 3.26 -26.15 -21.64
CA GLN A 447 4.35 -25.18 -21.50
C GLN A 447 4.24 -23.99 -22.46
N GLU A 448 3.76 -24.18 -23.69
CA GLU A 448 3.46 -23.09 -24.61
C GLU A 448 2.27 -22.24 -24.15
N SER A 449 1.30 -22.82 -23.45
CA SER A 449 0.20 -22.07 -22.83
C SER A 449 0.71 -21.22 -21.65
N GLU A 450 1.58 -21.80 -20.82
CA GLU A 450 2.23 -21.12 -19.69
C GLU A 450 3.14 -19.99 -20.18
N ILE A 451 3.96 -20.22 -21.21
CA ILE A 451 4.77 -19.19 -21.87
C ILE A 451 3.89 -18.06 -22.44
N ARG A 452 2.73 -18.37 -23.02
CA ARG A 452 1.77 -17.35 -23.49
C ARG A 452 1.18 -16.52 -22.34
N HIS A 453 0.78 -17.17 -21.24
CA HIS A 453 0.29 -16.48 -20.04
C HIS A 453 1.36 -15.61 -19.38
N LEU A 454 2.58 -16.12 -19.22
CA LEU A 454 3.73 -15.37 -18.70
C LEU A 454 4.09 -14.19 -19.62
N THR A 455 4.10 -14.38 -20.94
CA THR A 455 4.36 -13.28 -21.90
C THR A 455 3.28 -12.19 -21.84
N ALA A 456 2.00 -12.56 -21.68
CA ALA A 456 0.93 -11.60 -21.46
C ALA A 456 1.13 -10.84 -20.13
N ARG A 457 1.45 -11.55 -19.05
CA ARG A 457 1.68 -10.93 -17.73
C ARG A 457 2.91 -10.03 -17.69
N THR A 458 3.98 -10.36 -18.40
CA THR A 458 5.14 -9.47 -18.56
C THR A 458 4.74 -8.17 -19.26
N ARG A 459 3.93 -8.21 -20.33
CA ARG A 459 3.45 -7.00 -21.01
C ARG A 459 2.53 -6.14 -20.14
N GLU A 460 1.70 -6.74 -19.30
CA GLU A 460 0.91 -6.00 -18.30
C GLU A 460 1.85 -5.28 -17.31
N LEU A 461 2.84 -5.98 -16.77
CA LEU A 461 3.81 -5.41 -15.83
C LEU A 461 4.71 -4.34 -16.48
N GLU A 462 5.07 -4.48 -17.76
CA GLU A 462 5.78 -3.46 -18.54
C GLU A 462 4.92 -2.21 -18.77
N ALA A 463 3.62 -2.38 -19.04
CA ALA A 463 2.68 -1.27 -19.20
C ALA A 463 2.42 -0.53 -17.87
N ASP A 464 2.27 -1.26 -16.76
CA ASP A 464 2.10 -0.67 -15.43
C ASP A 464 3.40 -0.02 -14.92
N LEU A 465 4.56 -0.61 -15.23
CA LEU A 465 5.87 0.03 -15.00
C LEU A 465 5.98 1.33 -15.81
N SER A 466 5.57 1.34 -17.08
CA SER A 466 5.56 2.54 -17.93
C SER A 466 4.64 3.64 -17.37
N ARG A 467 3.43 3.28 -16.92
CA ARG A 467 2.53 4.19 -16.19
C ARG A 467 3.20 4.77 -14.95
N SER A 468 3.76 3.91 -14.10
CA SER A 468 4.44 4.31 -12.85
C SER A 468 5.65 5.21 -13.13
N CYS A 469 6.41 4.95 -14.20
CA CYS A 469 7.51 5.81 -14.64
C CYS A 469 7.03 7.17 -15.14
N ASN A 470 5.90 7.24 -15.85
CA ASN A 470 5.31 8.51 -16.28
C ASN A 470 4.74 9.31 -15.09
N GLU A 471 4.04 8.65 -14.16
CA GLU A 471 3.59 9.26 -12.90
C GLU A 471 4.77 9.78 -12.07
N ILE A 472 5.86 9.02 -11.97
CA ILE A 472 7.11 9.46 -11.31
C ILE A 472 7.75 10.64 -12.07
N LEU A 473 7.64 10.70 -13.40
CA LEU A 473 8.15 11.82 -14.20
C LEU A 473 7.32 13.09 -13.99
N GLU A 474 5.99 12.98 -13.97
CA GLU A 474 5.08 14.09 -13.64
C GLU A 474 5.24 14.55 -12.19
N LEU A 475 5.40 13.62 -11.24
CA LEU A 475 5.73 13.93 -9.85
C LEU A 475 7.09 14.60 -9.71
N LYS A 476 8.09 14.23 -10.54
CA LYS A 476 9.37 14.95 -10.59
C LYS A 476 9.22 16.36 -11.16
N THR A 477 8.56 16.55 -12.30
CA THR A 477 8.39 17.91 -12.87
C THR A 477 7.55 18.82 -11.98
N THR A 478 6.55 18.28 -11.26
CA THR A 478 5.77 19.04 -10.26
C THR A 478 6.53 19.30 -8.95
N PHE A 479 7.57 18.50 -8.64
CA PHE A 479 8.49 18.75 -7.52
C PHE A 479 9.59 19.74 -7.91
N GLU A 480 10.16 19.63 -9.11
CA GLU A 480 11.19 20.53 -9.66
C GLU A 480 10.64 21.92 -9.99
N THR A 481 9.32 22.05 -10.26
CA THR A 481 8.65 23.36 -10.38
C THR A 481 8.22 23.98 -9.04
N ARG A 482 8.40 23.28 -7.91
CA ARG A 482 8.22 23.88 -6.58
C ARG A 482 9.49 24.60 -6.13
N HIS A 483 9.43 25.93 -6.09
CA HIS A 483 10.43 26.76 -5.41
C HIS A 483 10.57 26.31 -3.95
N VAL A 484 11.76 25.85 -3.56
CA VAL A 484 12.07 25.52 -2.16
C VAL A 484 12.13 26.83 -1.37
N PRO A 485 11.37 27.02 -0.28
CA PRO A 485 11.41 28.26 0.49
C PRO A 485 12.77 28.45 1.17
N THR A 486 13.39 29.60 0.95
CA THR A 486 14.63 30.02 1.62
C THR A 486 14.31 30.51 3.03
N ALA A 487 15.33 30.61 3.90
CA ALA A 487 15.15 31.07 5.29
C ALA A 487 14.57 32.50 5.39
N ASP A 488 14.83 33.37 4.42
CA ASP A 488 14.29 34.73 4.34
C ASP A 488 12.89 34.79 3.70
N ASP A 489 12.46 33.78 2.93
CA ASP A 489 11.09 33.67 2.39
C ASP A 489 10.08 33.33 3.50
N LEU A 490 10.51 32.60 4.52
CA LEU A 490 9.68 32.19 5.66
C LEU A 490 9.48 33.28 6.71
N LEU A 491 10.43 34.22 6.84
CA LEU A 491 10.38 35.32 7.80
C LEU A 491 10.88 36.64 7.17
N PRO A 492 10.07 37.29 6.32
CA PRO A 492 10.44 38.55 5.67
C PRO A 492 10.88 39.63 6.67
N PRO A 493 11.81 40.54 6.31
CA PRO A 493 12.30 41.61 7.20
C PRO A 493 11.22 42.54 7.79
N GLN A 494 10.02 42.53 7.21
CA GLN A 494 8.83 43.24 7.69
C GLN A 494 8.27 42.66 9.01
N VAL A 495 8.40 41.34 9.23
CA VAL A 495 7.89 40.63 10.43
C VAL A 495 8.55 41.11 11.73
N PHE A 496 9.72 41.75 11.63
CA PHE A 496 10.43 42.34 12.77
C PHE A 496 10.13 43.84 12.97
N ARG A 497 9.13 44.40 12.28
CA ARG A 497 8.60 45.75 12.52
C ARG A 497 7.23 45.65 13.20
N CYS A 498 7.04 46.50 14.20
CA CYS A 498 5.78 46.68 14.91
C CYS A 498 5.72 48.17 15.29
N ASP A 499 4.72 48.88 14.77
CA ASP A 499 4.66 50.34 14.89
C ASP A 499 4.14 50.79 16.29
N ASP A 500 3.54 49.87 17.06
CA ASP A 500 3.14 50.08 18.46
C ASP A 500 4.33 50.09 19.44
N PHE A 501 5.51 49.61 19.02
CA PHE A 501 6.72 49.64 19.85
C PHE A 501 7.40 51.01 19.80
N SER A 502 7.84 51.48 20.97
CA SER A 502 8.51 52.78 21.09
C SER A 502 9.76 52.87 20.20
N PRO A 503 10.13 54.07 19.70
CA PRO A 503 11.25 54.22 18.77
C PRO A 503 12.58 53.64 19.27
N GLU A 504 12.82 53.65 20.58
CA GLU A 504 13.99 53.02 21.21
C GLU A 504 13.97 51.49 21.05
N LEU A 505 12.85 50.84 21.37
CA LEU A 505 12.68 49.39 21.28
C LEU A 505 12.68 48.91 19.82
N SER A 506 11.94 49.60 18.94
CA SER A 506 11.90 49.32 17.50
C SER A 506 13.29 49.43 16.86
N THR A 507 14.10 50.41 17.28
CA THR A 507 15.51 50.53 16.83
C THR A 507 16.39 49.38 17.32
N GLN A 508 16.16 48.85 18.53
CA GLN A 508 16.89 47.69 19.05
C GLN A 508 16.51 46.41 18.31
N ILE A 509 15.22 46.18 18.05
CA ILE A 509 14.71 45.01 17.31
C ILE A 509 15.19 45.06 15.84
N ALA A 510 15.12 46.22 15.18
CA ALA A 510 15.60 46.39 13.81
C ALA A 510 17.08 46.00 13.64
N LYS A 511 17.94 46.38 14.59
CA LYS A 511 19.38 46.03 14.60
C LYS A 511 19.63 44.52 14.80
N ILE A 512 18.73 43.82 15.46
CA ILE A 512 18.78 42.35 15.62
C ILE A 512 18.30 41.67 14.32
N ALA A 513 17.23 42.18 13.71
CA ALA A 513 16.67 41.65 12.48
C ALA A 513 17.61 41.83 11.27
N SER A 514 18.30 42.97 11.19
CA SER A 514 19.24 43.31 10.12
C SER A 514 20.60 42.63 10.23
N ASN A 515 20.84 41.77 11.23
CA ASN A 515 22.10 41.07 11.40
C ASN A 515 22.14 39.80 10.53
N PRO A 516 23.02 39.70 9.51
CA PRO A 516 23.09 38.54 8.63
C PRO A 516 23.70 37.30 9.31
N SER A 517 24.45 37.47 10.40
CA SER A 517 25.11 36.37 11.13
C SER A 517 24.18 35.63 12.10
N LEU A 518 22.93 36.09 12.27
CA LEU A 518 21.94 35.45 13.14
C LEU A 518 20.92 34.66 12.32
N GLN A 519 20.80 33.36 12.61
CA GLN A 519 19.73 32.52 12.06
C GLN A 519 18.34 33.01 12.53
N PRO A 520 17.24 32.81 11.77
CA PRO A 520 15.94 33.40 12.11
C PRO A 520 15.41 33.06 13.51
N PRO A 521 15.53 31.83 14.05
CA PRO A 521 15.17 31.54 15.45
C PRO A 521 15.99 32.37 16.46
N SER A 522 17.27 32.60 16.16
CA SER A 522 18.15 33.45 16.97
C SER A 522 17.74 34.92 16.89
N LYS A 523 17.33 35.43 15.71
CA LYS A 523 16.77 36.79 15.57
C LYS A 523 15.55 36.97 16.47
N VAL A 524 14.57 36.06 16.36
CA VAL A 524 13.34 36.04 17.17
C VAL A 524 13.66 35.98 18.68
N GLN A 525 14.54 35.07 19.11
CA GLN A 525 14.88 34.94 20.54
C GLN A 525 15.58 36.19 21.10
N HIS A 526 16.43 36.86 20.32
CA HIS A 526 17.09 38.09 20.77
C HIS A 526 16.13 39.29 20.78
N SER A 527 15.20 39.38 19.83
CA SER A 527 14.13 40.39 19.86
C SER A 527 13.24 40.24 21.10
N TYR A 528 12.82 39.02 21.46
CA TYR A 528 12.09 38.79 22.72
C TYR A 528 12.90 39.14 23.98
N LYS A 529 14.23 38.89 23.98
CA LYS A 529 15.11 39.34 25.08
C LYS A 529 15.17 40.88 25.17
N ALA A 530 15.19 41.59 24.04
CA ALA A 530 15.16 43.05 24.01
C ALA A 530 13.81 43.60 24.52
N ILE A 531 12.68 43.08 24.02
CA ILE A 531 11.33 43.42 24.48
C ILE A 531 11.21 43.21 25.99
N ARG A 532 11.58 42.03 26.50
CA ARG A 532 11.55 41.73 27.94
C ARG A 532 12.40 42.71 28.73
N LYS A 533 13.65 42.97 28.32
CA LYS A 533 14.55 43.91 29.01
C LYS A 533 13.99 45.33 29.06
N TYR A 534 13.37 45.79 27.96
CA TYR A 534 12.75 47.11 27.89
C TYR A 534 11.55 47.23 28.86
N PHE A 535 10.59 46.30 28.79
CA PHE A 535 9.41 46.36 29.67
C PHE A 535 9.74 46.07 31.13
N THR A 536 10.69 45.19 31.46
CA THR A 536 11.18 45.02 32.84
C THR A 536 11.82 46.31 33.37
N LYS A 537 12.56 47.08 32.56
CA LYS A 537 13.07 48.41 32.95
C LYS A 537 11.93 49.40 33.18
N GLN A 538 10.95 49.47 32.29
CA GLN A 538 9.80 50.38 32.41
C GLN A 538 8.95 50.08 33.65
N ILE A 539 8.71 48.79 33.95
CA ILE A 539 8.01 48.35 35.17
C ILE A 539 8.82 48.77 36.41
N ALA A 540 10.11 48.46 36.49
CA ALA A 540 10.95 48.87 37.62
C ALA A 540 11.03 50.39 37.82
N MET A 541 11.00 51.18 36.74
CA MET A 541 10.94 52.65 36.82
C MET A 541 9.58 53.16 37.28
N ARG A 542 8.47 52.54 36.84
CA ARG A 542 7.12 52.85 37.33
C ARG A 542 6.99 52.52 38.82
N ASP A 543 7.48 51.36 39.23
CA ASP A 543 7.33 50.86 40.60
C ASP A 543 8.16 51.71 41.57
N ALA A 544 9.41 52.06 41.21
CA ALA A 544 10.21 53.02 41.98
C ALA A 544 9.58 54.43 42.06
N ALA A 545 8.83 54.87 41.04
CA ALA A 545 8.11 56.14 41.08
C ALA A 545 6.84 56.06 41.94
N LEU A 546 6.14 54.92 41.96
CA LEU A 546 5.01 54.65 42.86
C LEU A 546 5.49 54.57 44.31
N ASP A 547 6.59 53.87 44.58
CA ASP A 547 7.21 53.80 45.91
C ASP A 547 7.64 55.20 46.39
N ALA A 548 8.25 56.02 45.53
CA ALA A 548 8.62 57.39 45.86
C ALA A 548 7.38 58.24 46.22
N ALA A 549 6.34 58.21 45.37
CA ALA A 549 5.10 58.94 45.61
C ALA A 549 4.34 58.42 46.84
N PHE A 550 4.39 57.13 47.16
CA PHE A 550 3.80 56.55 48.37
C PHE A 550 4.53 57.05 49.62
N ASN A 551 5.86 57.02 49.63
CA ASN A 551 6.68 57.53 50.74
C ASN A 551 6.50 59.04 50.94
N GLU A 552 6.38 59.82 49.85
CA GLU A 552 6.07 61.26 49.91
C GLU A 552 4.67 61.50 50.51
N ASN A 553 3.64 60.84 50.00
CA ASN A 553 2.27 60.94 50.55
C ASN A 553 2.20 60.51 52.02
N GLN A 554 2.92 59.46 52.44
CA GLN A 554 2.96 59.04 53.83
C GLN A 554 3.72 60.05 54.72
N THR A 555 4.76 60.70 54.19
CA THR A 555 5.47 61.80 54.88
C THR A 555 4.56 63.02 55.07
N ILE A 556 3.82 63.41 54.02
CA ILE A 556 2.83 64.50 54.09
C ILE A 556 1.72 64.15 55.07
N SER A 557 1.16 62.94 55.00
CA SER A 557 0.10 62.47 55.91
C SER A 557 0.55 62.52 57.37
N ASN A 558 1.77 62.06 57.68
CA ASN A 558 2.36 62.16 59.02
C ASN A 558 2.52 63.61 59.48
N ALA A 559 3.01 64.50 58.60
CA ALA A 559 3.21 65.92 58.91
C ALA A 559 1.89 66.68 59.16
N VAL A 560 0.85 66.43 58.33
CA VAL A 560 -0.47 67.03 58.53
C VAL A 560 -1.17 66.45 59.76
N ASN A 561 -1.01 65.15 60.03
CA ASN A 561 -1.51 64.54 61.27
C ASN A 561 -0.87 65.17 62.52
N GLN A 562 0.45 65.40 62.51
CA GLN A 562 1.15 66.08 63.60
C GLN A 562 0.64 67.53 63.77
N PHE A 563 0.54 68.29 62.67
CA PHE A 563 -0.01 69.65 62.69
C PHE A 563 -1.44 69.72 63.25
N LEU A 564 -2.32 68.78 62.87
CA LEU A 564 -3.69 68.73 63.38
C LEU A 564 -3.74 68.45 64.88
N VAL A 565 -2.89 67.53 65.38
CA VAL A 565 -2.76 67.24 66.81
C VAL A 565 -2.24 68.45 67.59
N ASP A 566 -1.19 69.10 67.11
CA ASP A 566 -0.60 70.27 67.78
C ASP A 566 -1.56 71.47 67.78
N ALA A 567 -2.24 71.73 66.65
CA ALA A 567 -3.21 72.81 66.53
C ALA A 567 -4.49 72.54 67.34
N SER A 568 -4.96 71.29 67.42
CA SER A 568 -6.13 70.97 68.24
C SER A 568 -5.81 71.01 69.73
N ILE A 569 -4.61 70.61 70.16
CA ILE A 569 -4.17 70.82 71.55
C ILE A 569 -4.20 72.32 71.86
N ALA A 570 -3.61 73.17 71.01
CA ALA A 570 -3.55 74.62 71.22
C ALA A 570 -4.90 75.35 71.19
N LEU A 571 -5.96 74.77 70.60
CA LEU A 571 -7.29 75.37 70.46
C LEU A 571 -8.39 74.69 71.30
N CYS A 572 -8.17 73.44 71.72
CA CYS A 572 -9.19 72.57 72.30
C CYS A 572 -8.75 71.81 73.56
N ASP A 573 -7.47 71.90 73.95
CA ASP A 573 -6.83 71.07 74.99
C ASP A 573 -6.96 69.55 74.76
N GLN A 574 -7.24 69.10 73.53
CA GLN A 574 -7.44 67.71 73.16
C GLN A 574 -6.78 67.39 71.80
N PRO A 575 -6.08 66.25 71.64
CA PRO A 575 -5.48 65.85 70.37
C PRO A 575 -6.54 65.28 69.39
N VAL A 576 -6.55 65.79 68.16
CA VAL A 576 -7.42 65.35 67.06
C VAL A 576 -6.52 64.83 65.95
N THR A 577 -6.59 63.53 65.65
CA THR A 577 -5.79 62.96 64.56
C THR A 577 -6.39 63.32 63.19
N PHE A 578 -5.61 63.16 62.13
CA PHE A 578 -6.06 63.27 60.75
C PHE A 578 -7.29 62.39 60.46
N LYS A 579 -7.38 61.20 61.09
CA LYS A 579 -8.55 60.33 60.94
C LYS A 579 -9.78 60.93 61.62
N ASP A 580 -9.63 61.50 62.82
CA ASP A 580 -10.76 62.04 63.59
C ASP A 580 -11.28 63.35 62.99
N PHE A 581 -10.38 64.18 62.46
CA PHE A 581 -10.71 65.41 61.75
C PHE A 581 -11.73 65.20 60.62
N PHE A 582 -11.55 64.14 59.82
CA PHE A 582 -12.46 63.79 58.72
C PHE A 582 -13.58 62.82 59.11
N ALA A 583 -13.32 61.79 59.93
CA ALA A 583 -14.30 60.73 60.21
C ALA A 583 -15.26 61.07 61.36
N GLN A 584 -14.89 61.95 62.28
CA GLN A 584 -15.71 62.36 63.42
C GLN A 584 -16.25 63.79 63.30
N ASN A 585 -16.08 64.44 62.14
CA ASN A 585 -16.34 65.87 61.92
C ASN A 585 -15.61 66.84 62.87
N ALA A 586 -14.57 66.39 63.59
CA ALA A 586 -13.87 67.21 64.60
C ALA A 586 -13.24 68.50 64.03
N GLY A 587 -13.01 68.57 62.71
CA GLY A 587 -12.63 69.82 62.03
C GLY A 587 -13.69 70.93 62.13
N LYS A 588 -14.98 70.59 62.21
CA LYS A 588 -16.06 71.55 62.46
C LYS A 588 -15.99 72.11 63.88
N ASP A 589 -15.77 71.25 64.87
CA ASP A 589 -15.73 71.65 66.29
C ASP A 589 -14.56 72.61 66.59
N ILE A 590 -13.42 72.40 65.91
CA ILE A 590 -12.27 73.33 65.93
C ILE A 590 -12.68 74.70 65.36
N VAL A 591 -13.36 74.73 64.21
CA VAL A 591 -13.86 75.98 63.59
C VAL A 591 -14.89 76.68 64.47
N GLU A 592 -15.80 75.94 65.10
CA GLU A 592 -16.84 76.47 65.99
C GLU A 592 -16.21 77.11 67.25
N LYS A 593 -15.17 76.49 67.83
CA LYS A 593 -14.39 77.09 68.91
C LYS A 593 -13.64 78.36 68.49
N ILE A 594 -13.05 78.40 67.29
CA ILE A 594 -12.40 79.61 66.74
C ILE A 594 -13.43 80.75 66.59
N ILE A 595 -14.65 80.44 66.13
CA ILE A 595 -15.74 81.41 66.01
C ILE A 595 -16.15 81.96 67.39
N ASN A 596 -16.29 81.09 68.39
CA ASN A 596 -16.65 81.49 69.76
C ASN A 596 -15.57 82.38 70.41
N ILE A 597 -14.30 82.00 70.33
CA ILE A 597 -13.16 82.81 70.82
C ILE A 597 -13.15 84.21 70.16
N ARG A 598 -13.48 84.30 68.86
CA ARG A 598 -13.61 85.58 68.14
C ARG A 598 -14.79 86.41 68.64
N ALA A 599 -15.92 85.79 68.97
CA ALA A 599 -17.10 86.46 69.50
C ALA A 599 -16.88 87.00 70.93
N ASP A 600 -16.28 86.19 71.81
CA ASP A 600 -15.97 86.57 73.20
C ASP A 600 -14.99 87.76 73.24
N ASN A 601 -13.96 87.75 72.39
CA ASN A 601 -13.03 88.87 72.28
C ASN A 601 -13.73 90.18 71.84
N ALA A 602 -14.66 90.11 70.87
CA ALA A 602 -15.46 91.27 70.47
C ALA A 602 -16.37 91.79 71.61
N ALA A 603 -16.96 90.89 72.40
CA ALA A 603 -17.77 91.27 73.56
C ALA A 603 -16.94 91.96 74.67
N LEU A 604 -15.71 91.47 74.92
CA LEU A 604 -14.78 92.08 75.89
C LEU A 604 -14.33 93.49 75.46
N VAL A 605 -14.10 93.73 74.17
CA VAL A 605 -13.79 95.07 73.64
C VAL A 605 -14.95 96.04 73.91
N HIS A 606 -16.19 95.65 73.57
CA HIS A 606 -17.38 96.48 73.79
C HIS A 606 -17.62 96.80 75.29
N HIS A 607 -17.42 95.84 76.19
CA HIS A 607 -17.54 96.08 77.64
C HIS A 607 -16.54 97.13 78.16
N ASN A 608 -15.34 97.18 77.57
CA ASN A 608 -14.28 98.13 77.92
C ASN A 608 -14.63 99.57 77.50
N GLU A 609 -15.38 99.77 76.41
CA GLU A 609 -15.90 101.10 76.02
C GLU A 609 -16.99 101.61 76.96
N LEU A 610 -17.93 100.74 77.37
CA LEU A 610 -18.99 101.10 78.31
C LEU A 610 -18.44 101.60 79.66
N MET A 611 -17.40 100.94 80.18
CA MET A 611 -16.70 101.34 81.41
C MET A 611 -16.09 102.75 81.33
N LYS A 612 -15.55 103.14 80.18
CA LYS A 612 -14.99 104.49 79.99
C LYS A 612 -16.06 105.57 80.03
N ASN A 613 -17.21 105.32 79.39
CA ASN A 613 -18.30 106.29 79.31
C ASN A 613 -18.94 106.59 80.69
N ALA A 614 -19.07 105.57 81.54
CA ALA A 614 -19.63 105.73 82.88
C ALA A 614 -18.83 106.69 83.79
N LEU A 615 -17.51 106.74 83.63
CA LEU A 615 -16.61 107.62 84.41
C LEU A 615 -16.74 109.11 84.06
N VAL A 616 -17.27 109.45 82.88
CA VAL A 616 -17.44 110.86 82.45
C VAL A 616 -18.64 111.49 83.16
N ASN A 617 -19.80 110.83 83.10
CA ASN A 617 -21.08 111.37 83.61
C ASN A 617 -21.09 111.65 85.12
N LEU A 618 -20.24 110.97 85.90
CA LEU A 618 -20.17 111.12 87.36
C LEU A 618 -19.55 112.46 87.80
N LYS A 619 -18.97 113.23 86.86
CA LYS A 619 -18.21 114.45 87.14
C LYS A 619 -19.07 115.73 87.27
N GLU A 620 -20.32 115.73 86.82
CA GLU A 620 -21.03 116.98 86.46
C GLU A 620 -22.17 117.42 87.43
N THR A 621 -22.40 116.73 88.55
CA THR A 621 -23.75 116.65 89.16
C THR A 621 -24.01 117.33 90.53
N PHE A 622 -23.17 118.25 91.06
CA PHE A 622 -23.32 118.76 92.46
C PHE A 622 -23.07 120.29 92.68
N ILE A 623 -23.67 120.87 93.76
CA ILE A 623 -23.64 122.30 94.27
C ILE A 623 -24.83 123.19 93.76
N GLU A 624 -25.57 124.08 94.48
CA GLU A 624 -25.58 124.66 95.88
C GLU A 624 -27.03 124.99 96.41
N ILE A 625 -27.20 125.64 97.59
CA ILE A 625 -28.48 125.94 98.32
C ILE A 625 -28.38 127.26 99.16
N GLY A 626 -29.49 127.96 99.54
CA GLY A 626 -29.52 129.07 100.53
C GLY A 626 -30.91 129.46 101.12
N ASP A 627 -30.97 130.09 102.32
CA ASP A 627 -32.20 130.34 103.14
C ASP A 627 -32.15 131.64 104.04
N ALA A 628 -33.16 131.91 104.91
CA ALA A 628 -33.52 133.23 105.51
C ALA A 628 -33.64 133.31 107.07
N ASN A 629 -33.94 134.51 107.65
CA ASN A 629 -34.37 134.72 109.06
C ASN A 629 -34.87 136.18 109.41
N ASP A 630 -36.14 136.37 109.80
CA ASP A 630 -36.65 137.45 110.72
C ASP A 630 -38.08 137.14 111.25
N PRO A 631 -38.34 137.10 112.58
CA PRO A 631 -39.66 136.86 113.16
C PRO A 631 -40.51 138.11 113.51
N ILE A 632 -39.98 139.34 113.51
CA ILE A 632 -40.81 140.52 113.86
C ILE A 632 -41.60 141.00 112.65
N GLY A 633 -40.96 141.02 111.46
CA GLY A 633 -41.67 141.17 110.19
C GLY A 633 -42.80 140.15 110.01
N HIS A 634 -42.69 138.95 110.60
CA HIS A 634 -43.73 137.92 110.57
C HIS A 634 -45.06 138.36 111.20
N VAL A 635 -45.09 139.13 112.29
CA VAL A 635 -46.36 139.50 112.96
C VAL A 635 -47.11 140.58 112.16
N GLN A 636 -46.37 141.54 111.60
CA GLN A 636 -46.95 142.54 110.69
C GLN A 636 -47.40 141.86 109.39
N SER A 637 -46.57 140.98 108.84
CA SER A 637 -46.88 140.10 107.70
C SER A 637 -48.09 139.21 107.95
N ILE A 638 -48.34 138.73 109.18
CA ILE A 638 -49.56 137.98 109.56
C ILE A 638 -50.82 138.88 109.48
N LYS A 639 -50.72 140.15 109.89
CA LYS A 639 -51.86 141.07 109.83
C LYS A 639 -52.16 141.48 108.37
N GLU A 640 -51.12 141.80 107.62
CA GLU A 640 -51.20 141.92 106.15
C GLU A 640 -51.70 140.62 105.52
N LYS A 641 -51.34 139.44 106.06
CA LYS A 641 -51.86 138.15 105.62
C LYS A 641 -53.34 138.03 105.80
N ILE A 642 -53.95 138.62 106.83
CA ILE A 642 -55.40 138.51 107.06
C ILE A 642 -56.17 139.38 106.05
N GLU A 643 -55.67 140.57 105.72
CA GLU A 643 -56.26 141.41 104.67
C GLU A 643 -55.96 140.86 103.26
N GLN A 644 -54.74 140.38 103.02
CA GLN A 644 -54.37 139.59 101.84
C GLN A 644 -55.22 138.32 101.73
N LEU A 645 -55.55 137.63 102.83
CA LEU A 645 -56.38 136.43 102.83
C LEU A 645 -57.85 136.75 102.53
N ASN A 646 -58.38 137.90 102.95
CA ASN A 646 -59.70 138.36 102.52
C ASN A 646 -59.71 138.73 101.02
N GLY A 647 -58.66 139.41 100.53
CA GLY A 647 -58.42 139.61 99.10
C GLY A 647 -58.31 138.30 98.34
N ASP A 648 -57.57 137.33 98.87
CA ASP A 648 -57.41 135.97 98.35
C ASP A 648 -58.69 135.15 98.47
N VAL A 649 -59.61 135.45 99.39
CA VAL A 649 -60.94 134.81 99.43
C VAL A 649 -61.83 135.35 98.31
N TYR A 650 -61.75 136.64 98.00
CA TYR A 650 -62.40 137.21 96.82
C TYR A 650 -61.79 136.66 95.51
N VAL A 651 -60.45 136.67 95.40
CA VAL A 651 -59.71 136.09 94.27
C VAL A 651 -59.90 134.58 94.19
N ARG A 652 -59.97 133.84 95.31
CA ARG A 652 -60.34 132.41 95.35
C ARG A 652 -61.77 132.20 94.88
N ASN A 653 -62.73 133.06 95.21
CA ASN A 653 -64.10 132.94 94.68
C ASN A 653 -64.14 133.17 93.15
N LYS A 654 -63.35 134.13 92.63
CA LYS A 654 -63.17 134.33 91.18
C LYS A 654 -62.48 133.11 90.52
N LYS A 655 -61.39 132.62 91.12
CA LYS A 655 -60.69 131.39 90.70
C LYS A 655 -61.57 130.15 90.83
N LEU A 656 -62.47 130.06 91.80
CA LEU A 656 -63.40 128.93 91.99
C LEU A 656 -64.46 128.89 90.89
N ARG A 657 -64.92 130.06 90.41
CA ARG A 657 -65.75 130.14 89.19
C ARG A 657 -64.96 129.71 87.94
N GLN A 658 -63.70 130.14 87.80
CA GLN A 658 -62.83 129.63 86.74
C GLN A 658 -62.58 128.13 86.85
N TYR A 659 -62.29 127.60 88.05
CA TYR A 659 -62.06 126.18 88.29
C TYR A 659 -63.33 125.34 88.07
N LYS A 660 -64.54 125.85 88.36
CA LYS A 660 -65.78 125.18 87.94
C LYS A 660 -65.94 125.15 86.43
N SER A 661 -65.52 126.22 85.73
CA SER A 661 -65.56 126.28 84.27
C SER A 661 -64.52 125.36 83.61
N THR A 662 -63.28 125.33 84.11
CA THR A 662 -62.25 124.40 83.61
C THR A 662 -62.52 122.97 84.02
N LEU A 663 -63.10 122.70 85.21
CA LEU A 663 -63.55 121.35 85.60
C LEU A 663 -64.66 120.84 84.67
N ALA A 664 -65.63 121.68 84.31
CA ALA A 664 -66.64 121.30 83.32
C ALA A 664 -66.02 121.01 81.94
N SER A 665 -65.03 121.82 81.54
CA SER A 665 -64.28 121.63 80.28
C SER A 665 -63.45 120.33 80.29
N THR A 666 -62.66 120.07 81.34
CA THR A 666 -61.86 118.85 81.44
C THR A 666 -62.72 117.61 81.67
N GLN A 667 -63.88 117.72 82.31
CA GLN A 667 -64.84 116.61 82.42
C GLN A 667 -65.49 116.29 81.07
N ALA A 668 -65.76 117.29 80.22
CA ALA A 668 -66.20 117.06 78.84
C ALA A 668 -65.08 116.45 77.98
N GLN A 669 -63.85 116.96 78.10
CA GLN A 669 -62.68 116.45 77.37
C GLN A 669 -62.32 115.02 77.81
N ALA A 670 -62.42 114.71 79.11
CA ALA A 670 -62.23 113.35 79.63
C ALA A 670 -63.26 112.37 79.06
N LYS A 671 -64.54 112.79 78.92
CA LYS A 671 -65.57 111.97 78.25
C LYS A 671 -65.33 111.79 76.74
N SER A 672 -64.76 112.79 76.05
CA SER A 672 -64.29 112.58 74.67
C SER A 672 -63.20 111.50 74.65
N ARG A 673 -62.22 111.61 75.55
CA ARG A 673 -61.09 110.68 75.65
C ARG A 673 -61.52 109.26 76.04
N GLU A 674 -62.52 109.13 76.91
CA GLU A 674 -63.16 107.88 77.29
C GLU A 674 -63.84 107.20 76.08
N ASN A 675 -64.56 107.95 75.26
CA ASN A 675 -65.16 107.46 74.02
C ASN A 675 -64.11 107.12 72.95
N GLU A 676 -63.05 107.93 72.80
CA GLU A 676 -61.91 107.65 71.92
C GLU A 676 -61.26 106.30 72.29
N LEU A 677 -60.94 106.10 73.58
CA LEU A 677 -60.34 104.87 74.08
C LEU A 677 -61.28 103.66 73.99
N LEU A 678 -62.60 103.83 74.18
CA LEU A 678 -63.57 102.77 73.97
C LEU A 678 -63.60 102.29 72.52
N ASN A 679 -63.59 103.22 71.55
CA ASN A 679 -63.53 102.91 70.13
C ASN A 679 -62.19 102.23 69.75
N GLU A 680 -61.07 102.70 70.31
CA GLU A 680 -59.74 102.10 70.10
C GLU A 680 -59.67 100.67 70.68
N ILE A 681 -60.17 100.45 71.90
CA ILE A 681 -60.29 99.11 72.50
C ILE A 681 -61.19 98.19 71.65
N GLN A 682 -62.26 98.71 71.06
CA GLN A 682 -63.15 97.93 70.20
C GLN A 682 -62.49 97.56 68.86
N SER A 683 -61.70 98.47 68.27
CA SER A 683 -60.88 98.22 67.08
C SER A 683 -59.79 97.17 67.35
N LEU A 684 -59.05 97.33 68.46
CA LEU A 684 -58.00 96.38 68.88
C LEU A 684 -58.56 94.99 69.19
N LYS A 685 -59.76 94.89 69.78
CA LYS A 685 -60.46 93.60 69.94
C LYS A 685 -60.71 92.93 68.60
N PHE A 686 -61.21 93.67 67.60
CA PHE A 686 -61.48 93.12 66.27
C PHE A 686 -60.19 92.64 65.56
N GLN A 687 -59.08 93.37 65.72
CA GLN A 687 -57.77 92.93 65.23
C GLN A 687 -57.25 91.67 65.94
N VAL A 688 -57.39 91.59 67.26
CA VAL A 688 -57.02 90.38 68.03
C VAL A 688 -57.87 89.19 67.60
N GLU A 689 -59.16 89.39 67.33
CA GLU A 689 -60.09 88.34 66.90
C GLU A 689 -59.74 87.80 65.50
N ASP A 690 -59.42 88.66 64.52
CA ASP A 690 -58.95 88.22 63.19
C ASP A 690 -57.54 87.56 63.25
N LEU A 691 -56.62 88.07 64.06
CA LEU A 691 -55.32 87.43 64.28
C LEU A 691 -55.45 86.05 64.93
N VAL A 692 -56.38 85.85 65.87
CA VAL A 692 -56.72 84.53 66.41
C VAL A 692 -57.33 83.63 65.32
N GLN A 693 -58.19 84.18 64.47
CA GLN A 693 -58.78 83.47 63.31
C GLN A 693 -57.71 83.06 62.28
N GLN A 694 -56.66 83.86 62.10
CA GLN A 694 -55.52 83.55 61.23
C GLN A 694 -54.58 82.51 61.85
N CYS A 695 -54.24 82.66 63.14
CA CYS A 695 -53.45 81.68 63.88
C CYS A 695 -54.13 80.30 63.94
N LYS A 696 -55.46 80.21 63.98
CA LYS A 696 -56.17 78.92 63.82
C LYS A 696 -55.91 78.29 62.45
N ARG A 697 -56.19 79.01 61.36
CA ARG A 697 -56.01 78.55 59.97
C ARG A 697 -54.57 78.05 59.73
N ASN A 698 -53.57 78.82 60.17
CA ASN A 698 -52.17 78.45 60.01
C ASN A 698 -51.81 77.18 60.83
N ASN A 699 -52.37 76.98 62.02
CA ASN A 699 -52.15 75.76 62.81
C ASN A 699 -52.84 74.53 62.19
N GLU A 700 -54.03 74.69 61.61
CA GLU A 700 -54.75 73.65 60.87
C GLU A 700 -53.96 73.22 59.62
N GLU A 701 -53.38 74.18 58.89
CA GLU A 701 -52.50 73.92 57.74
C GLU A 701 -51.18 73.24 58.14
N ILE A 702 -50.54 73.68 59.24
CA ILE A 702 -49.34 73.03 59.80
C ILE A 702 -49.65 71.58 60.24
N ALA A 703 -50.83 71.31 60.79
CA ALA A 703 -51.25 69.96 61.15
C ALA A 703 -51.43 69.07 59.92
N ALA A 704 -52.10 69.56 58.87
CA ALA A 704 -52.27 68.85 57.61
C ALA A 704 -50.92 68.57 56.91
N LEU A 705 -50.02 69.56 56.87
CA LEU A 705 -48.68 69.40 56.30
C LEU A 705 -47.84 68.37 57.08
N ARG A 706 -47.93 68.35 58.42
CA ARG A 706 -47.27 67.32 59.25
C ARG A 706 -47.81 65.92 58.96
N GLN A 707 -49.13 65.76 58.89
CA GLN A 707 -49.76 64.47 58.57
C GLN A 707 -49.35 63.98 57.18
N ASN A 708 -49.28 64.87 56.18
CA ASN A 708 -48.87 64.51 54.83
C ASN A 708 -47.37 64.14 54.75
N ASN A 709 -46.50 64.85 55.48
CA ASN A 709 -45.08 64.49 55.60
C ASN A 709 -44.91 63.11 56.25
N GLN A 710 -45.67 62.83 57.32
CA GLN A 710 -45.63 61.55 58.02
C GLN A 710 -46.10 60.39 57.12
N ARG A 711 -47.09 60.63 56.25
CA ARG A 711 -47.52 59.67 55.21
C ARG A 711 -46.44 59.46 54.15
N MET A 712 -45.88 60.53 53.58
CA MET A 712 -44.78 60.47 52.60
C MET A 712 -43.57 59.68 53.15
N GLN A 713 -43.31 59.80 54.45
CA GLN A 713 -42.21 59.12 55.13
C GLN A 713 -42.46 57.61 55.32
N VAL A 714 -43.73 57.18 55.45
CA VAL A 714 -44.11 55.76 55.40
C VAL A 714 -44.05 55.23 53.97
N GLU A 715 -44.59 55.95 52.98
CA GLU A 715 -44.52 55.56 51.56
C GLU A 715 -43.07 55.41 51.06
N LEU A 716 -42.14 56.26 51.53
CA LEU A 716 -40.70 56.10 51.30
C LEU A 716 -40.10 54.87 51.99
N SER A 717 -40.59 54.48 53.16
CA SER A 717 -40.15 53.27 53.86
C SER A 717 -40.57 52.02 53.10
N ASP A 718 -41.82 51.96 52.66
CA ASP A 718 -42.36 50.82 51.90
C ASP A 718 -41.68 50.68 50.53
N VAL A 719 -41.38 51.79 49.85
CA VAL A 719 -40.60 51.81 48.60
C VAL A 719 -39.16 51.37 48.82
N ASN A 720 -38.51 51.75 49.93
CA ASN A 720 -37.17 51.27 50.23
C ASN A 720 -37.15 49.76 50.54
N HIS A 721 -38.12 49.26 51.31
CA HIS A 721 -38.15 47.84 51.67
C HIS A 721 -38.46 46.94 50.46
N THR A 722 -39.42 47.34 49.62
CA THR A 722 -39.69 46.63 48.35
C THR A 722 -38.52 46.71 47.36
N ARG A 723 -37.69 47.77 47.42
CA ARG A 723 -36.42 47.86 46.67
C ARG A 723 -35.36 46.89 47.21
N GLU A 724 -35.26 46.74 48.54
CA GLU A 724 -34.36 45.78 49.20
C GLU A 724 -34.76 44.33 48.92
N ASP A 725 -36.05 43.99 48.97
CA ASP A 725 -36.58 42.67 48.61
C ASP A 725 -36.28 42.32 47.15
N LEU A 726 -36.43 43.29 46.22
CA LEU A 726 -36.11 43.12 44.81
C LEU A 726 -34.59 43.00 44.56
N GLU A 727 -33.75 43.79 45.22
CA GLU A 727 -32.29 43.63 45.15
C GLU A 727 -31.86 42.25 45.67
N SER A 728 -32.41 41.81 46.80
CA SER A 728 -32.15 40.47 47.36
C SER A 728 -32.56 39.35 46.40
N THR A 729 -33.75 39.46 45.79
CA THR A 729 -34.25 38.49 44.80
C THR A 729 -33.36 38.45 43.55
N ILE A 730 -32.96 39.62 43.03
CA ILE A 730 -32.08 39.71 41.85
C ILE A 730 -30.68 39.14 42.14
N ILE A 731 -30.15 39.34 43.35
CA ILE A 731 -28.88 38.75 43.77
C ILE A 731 -28.99 37.22 43.84
N GLN A 732 -30.07 36.70 44.44
CA GLN A 732 -30.28 35.24 44.52
C GLN A 732 -30.45 34.60 43.13
N ASP A 733 -31.25 35.19 42.23
CA ASP A 733 -31.39 34.72 40.84
C ASP A 733 -30.04 34.73 40.07
N GLN A 734 -29.17 35.69 40.36
CA GLN A 734 -27.84 35.77 39.76
C GLN A 734 -26.88 34.72 40.34
N ASP A 735 -26.86 34.51 41.65
CA ASP A 735 -26.04 33.48 42.29
C ASP A 735 -26.49 32.07 41.87
N GLU A 736 -27.79 31.81 41.74
CA GLU A 736 -28.30 30.53 41.22
C GLU A 736 -27.93 30.32 39.74
N GLN A 737 -28.00 31.34 38.90
CA GLN A 737 -27.52 31.26 37.49
C GLN A 737 -26.01 31.04 37.40
N ILE A 738 -25.21 31.72 38.22
CA ILE A 738 -23.74 31.56 38.28
C ILE A 738 -23.39 30.15 38.77
N GLN A 739 -24.10 29.62 39.77
CA GLN A 739 -23.90 28.26 40.26
C GLN A 739 -24.27 27.21 39.21
N MET A 740 -25.42 27.34 38.54
CA MET A 740 -25.81 26.45 37.44
C MET A 740 -24.79 26.46 36.29
N ALA A 741 -24.36 27.64 35.86
CA ALA A 741 -23.34 27.78 34.81
C ALA A 741 -21.99 27.16 35.23
N THR A 742 -21.61 27.32 36.50
CA THR A 742 -20.37 26.74 37.06
C THR A 742 -20.45 25.21 37.12
N ASP A 743 -21.59 24.64 37.52
CA ASP A 743 -21.79 23.19 37.58
C ASP A 743 -21.85 22.55 36.18
N ASP A 744 -22.44 23.21 35.18
CA ASP A 744 -22.43 22.72 33.80
C ASP A 744 -21.04 22.85 33.16
N LEU A 745 -20.29 23.93 33.42
CA LEU A 745 -18.89 24.03 33.01
C LEU A 745 -18.03 22.94 33.68
N SER A 746 -18.29 22.63 34.96
CA SER A 746 -17.64 21.55 35.69
C SER A 746 -17.93 20.17 35.08
N LYS A 747 -19.19 19.87 34.74
CA LYS A 747 -19.59 18.65 34.01
C LYS A 747 -18.97 18.57 32.61
N GLN A 748 -18.82 19.71 31.93
CA GLN A 748 -18.20 19.74 30.61
C GLN A 748 -16.68 19.50 30.70
N VAL A 749 -16.01 20.09 31.69
CA VAL A 749 -14.59 19.83 31.99
C VAL A 749 -14.36 18.38 32.43
N SER A 750 -15.26 17.75 33.19
CA SER A 750 -15.12 16.33 33.55
C SER A 750 -15.29 15.42 32.33
N LYS A 751 -16.30 15.64 31.47
CA LYS A 751 -16.43 14.94 30.17
C LYS A 751 -15.20 15.09 29.29
N LEU A 752 -14.66 16.30 29.15
CA LEU A 752 -13.45 16.55 28.35
C LEU A 752 -12.21 15.86 28.95
N ARG A 753 -12.10 15.76 30.29
CA ARG A 753 -11.03 14.98 30.94
C ARG A 753 -11.17 13.48 30.71
N GLU A 754 -12.38 12.93 30.77
CA GLU A 754 -12.62 11.51 30.49
C GLU A 754 -12.36 11.17 29.01
N GLN A 755 -12.71 12.08 28.09
CA GLN A 755 -12.37 11.98 26.66
C GLN A 755 -10.86 12.07 26.41
N LEU A 756 -10.16 13.02 27.03
CA LEU A 756 -8.71 13.15 26.91
C LEU A 756 -7.99 11.91 27.47
N ARG A 757 -8.50 11.35 28.57
CA ARG A 757 -7.99 10.12 29.18
C ARG A 757 -8.20 8.91 28.27
N THR A 758 -9.41 8.71 27.75
CA THR A 758 -9.71 7.57 26.86
C THR A 758 -8.99 7.67 25.52
N GLN A 759 -8.83 8.86 24.96
CA GLN A 759 -7.95 9.09 23.80
C GLN A 759 -6.48 8.78 24.10
N LYS A 760 -6.00 9.08 25.33
CA LYS A 760 -4.64 8.72 25.73
C LYS A 760 -4.49 7.20 25.92
N GLU A 761 -5.42 6.55 26.60
CA GLU A 761 -5.42 5.08 26.75
C GLU A 761 -5.48 4.38 25.36
N GLN A 762 -6.15 4.96 24.37
CA GLN A 762 -6.10 4.52 22.97
C GLN A 762 -4.74 4.78 22.30
N PHE A 763 -4.13 5.95 22.50
CA PHE A 763 -2.82 6.29 21.94
C PHE A 763 -1.72 5.37 22.50
N ASP A 764 -1.69 5.19 23.82
CA ASP A 764 -0.76 4.30 24.52
C ASP A 764 -0.92 2.84 24.00
N HIS A 765 -2.14 2.42 23.62
CA HIS A 765 -2.39 1.11 23.01
C HIS A 765 -1.92 1.00 21.54
N LEU A 766 -2.17 2.03 20.72
CA LEU A 766 -1.67 2.12 19.34
C LEU A 766 -0.13 2.16 19.28
N GLU A 767 0.53 2.79 20.26
CA GLU A 767 2.00 2.81 20.35
C GLU A 767 2.58 1.41 20.64
N ILE A 768 1.87 0.59 21.45
CA ILE A 768 2.20 -0.83 21.67
C ILE A 768 1.98 -1.64 20.39
N GLU A 769 0.82 -1.51 19.72
CA GLU A 769 0.56 -2.22 18.46
C GLU A 769 1.58 -1.86 17.36
N TYR A 770 1.95 -0.58 17.26
CA TYR A 770 2.99 -0.12 16.34
C TYR A 770 4.37 -0.69 16.68
N HIS A 771 4.70 -0.82 17.97
CA HIS A 771 5.94 -1.46 18.41
C HIS A 771 5.97 -2.95 18.03
N ASP A 772 4.91 -3.70 18.33
CA ASP A 772 4.78 -5.12 17.97
C ASP A 772 4.79 -5.37 16.46
N ALA A 773 4.12 -4.50 15.67
CA ALA A 773 4.18 -4.55 14.22
C ALA A 773 5.60 -4.27 13.69
N THR A 774 6.33 -3.34 14.31
CA THR A 774 7.73 -3.02 13.97
C THR A 774 8.68 -4.17 14.33
N GLU A 775 8.49 -4.80 15.49
CA GLU A 775 9.15 -6.04 15.92
C GLU A 775 8.94 -7.16 14.90
N GLN A 776 7.68 -7.47 14.55
CA GLN A 776 7.33 -8.49 13.56
C GLN A 776 7.94 -8.19 12.19
N LEU A 777 7.82 -6.96 11.69
CA LEU A 777 8.35 -6.57 10.39
C LEU A 777 9.89 -6.67 10.34
N ASN A 778 10.58 -6.42 11.46
CA ASN A 778 12.03 -6.64 11.57
C ASN A 778 12.41 -8.13 11.68
N ARG A 779 11.57 -8.97 12.31
CA ARG A 779 11.74 -10.44 12.29
C ARG A 779 11.58 -10.99 10.86
N THR A 780 10.53 -10.56 10.14
CA THR A 780 10.28 -10.96 8.73
C THR A 780 11.39 -10.46 7.79
N ARG A 781 11.92 -9.25 7.98
CA ARG A 781 13.11 -8.77 7.24
C ARG A 781 14.33 -9.68 7.44
N LYS A 782 14.61 -10.11 8.68
CA LYS A 782 15.72 -11.05 8.96
C LYS A 782 15.50 -12.42 8.30
N GLN A 783 14.28 -12.95 8.33
CA GLN A 783 13.93 -14.19 7.62
C GLN A 783 14.08 -14.06 6.10
N LEU A 784 13.59 -12.96 5.50
CA LEU A 784 13.74 -12.69 4.07
C LEU A 784 15.21 -12.57 3.66
N GLN A 785 16.05 -11.96 4.50
CA GLN A 785 17.50 -11.89 4.27
C GLN A 785 18.17 -13.26 4.34
N LEU A 786 17.80 -14.11 5.31
CA LEU A 786 18.28 -15.49 5.41
C LEU A 786 17.89 -16.31 4.17
N VAL A 787 16.62 -16.23 3.73
CA VAL A 787 16.12 -16.92 2.52
C VAL A 787 16.84 -16.43 1.26
N LYS A 788 17.14 -15.12 1.14
CA LYS A 788 17.97 -14.61 0.03
C LYS A 788 19.38 -15.20 0.02
N THR A 789 20.03 -15.31 1.17
CA THR A 789 21.36 -15.94 1.28
C THR A 789 21.30 -17.43 0.95
N GLN A 790 20.28 -18.15 1.43
CA GLN A 790 20.06 -19.55 1.10
C GLN A 790 19.78 -19.77 -0.40
N LYS A 791 19.00 -18.88 -1.03
CA LYS A 791 18.80 -18.91 -2.49
C LYS A 791 20.12 -18.73 -3.24
N LEU A 792 20.92 -17.71 -2.89
CA LEU A 792 22.24 -17.48 -3.50
C LEU A 792 23.18 -18.69 -3.35
N GLN A 793 23.15 -19.39 -2.21
CA GLN A 793 23.89 -20.64 -2.03
C GLN A 793 23.37 -21.76 -2.93
N LYS A 794 22.04 -21.91 -3.08
CA LYS A 794 21.44 -22.93 -3.96
C LYS A 794 21.55 -22.63 -5.45
N ASP A 795 21.55 -21.36 -5.83
CA ASP A 795 21.85 -20.93 -7.19
C ASP A 795 23.31 -21.30 -7.54
N ALA A 796 24.27 -21.03 -6.64
CA ALA A 796 25.67 -21.39 -6.84
C ALA A 796 25.92 -22.91 -6.85
N GLU A 797 25.28 -23.68 -5.95
CA GLU A 797 25.32 -25.15 -5.99
C GLU A 797 24.73 -25.70 -7.31
N TYR A 798 23.69 -25.06 -7.84
CA TYR A 798 23.08 -25.45 -9.12
C TYR A 798 24.01 -25.17 -10.29
N ASP A 799 24.62 -23.99 -10.36
CA ASP A 799 25.58 -23.64 -11.42
C ASP A 799 26.81 -24.57 -11.41
N GLU A 800 27.31 -24.95 -10.23
CA GLU A 800 28.39 -25.92 -10.08
C GLU A 800 27.95 -27.34 -10.51
N LEU A 801 26.74 -27.78 -10.17
CA LEU A 801 26.19 -29.06 -10.63
C LEU A 801 25.96 -29.10 -12.15
N VAL A 802 25.49 -28.01 -12.76
CA VAL A 802 25.33 -27.87 -14.22
C VAL A 802 26.70 -27.97 -14.91
N LYS A 803 27.72 -27.25 -14.40
CA LYS A 803 29.09 -27.34 -14.91
C LYS A 803 29.65 -28.76 -14.81
N ILE A 804 29.44 -29.44 -13.68
CA ILE A 804 29.85 -30.83 -13.48
C ILE A 804 29.07 -31.81 -14.38
N SER A 805 27.83 -31.52 -14.78
CA SER A 805 27.10 -32.32 -15.77
C SER A 805 27.71 -32.14 -17.16
N ALA A 806 27.91 -30.90 -17.61
CA ALA A 806 28.52 -30.60 -18.90
C ALA A 806 29.92 -31.22 -19.03
N GLU A 807 30.78 -31.12 -18.00
CA GLU A 807 32.10 -31.77 -17.98
C GLU A 807 32.02 -33.30 -18.09
N LYS A 808 30.97 -33.94 -17.55
CA LYS A 808 30.73 -35.38 -17.68
C LYS A 808 30.17 -35.77 -19.05
N GLU A 809 29.31 -34.93 -19.62
CA GLU A 809 28.74 -35.12 -20.96
C GLU A 809 29.83 -34.99 -22.04
N ASP A 810 30.69 -33.97 -21.94
CA ASP A 810 31.89 -33.85 -22.78
C ASP A 810 32.85 -35.04 -22.56
N ALA A 811 33.10 -35.46 -21.32
CA ALA A 811 33.95 -36.61 -21.05
C ALA A 811 33.37 -37.93 -21.59
N ALA A 812 32.03 -38.08 -21.64
CA ALA A 812 31.36 -39.22 -22.25
C ALA A 812 31.40 -39.15 -23.78
N ALA A 813 31.15 -37.99 -24.37
CA ALA A 813 31.24 -37.78 -25.82
C ALA A 813 32.66 -38.06 -26.35
N ASN A 814 33.69 -37.53 -25.67
CA ASN A 814 35.09 -37.79 -26.03
C ASN A 814 35.45 -39.29 -25.91
N ARG A 815 34.89 -40.03 -24.93
CA ARG A 815 35.04 -41.49 -24.86
C ARG A 815 34.37 -42.21 -26.01
N PHE A 816 33.11 -41.89 -26.33
CA PHE A 816 32.41 -42.52 -27.45
C PHE A 816 33.10 -42.24 -28.79
N GLU A 817 33.62 -41.03 -29.01
CA GLU A 817 34.37 -40.70 -30.22
C GLU A 817 35.72 -41.46 -30.28
N SER A 818 36.40 -41.65 -29.13
CA SER A 818 37.62 -42.48 -29.04
C SER A 818 37.35 -43.96 -29.27
N GLU A 819 36.29 -44.51 -28.68
CA GLU A 819 35.87 -45.91 -28.86
C GLU A 819 35.47 -46.18 -30.32
N LYS A 820 34.76 -45.24 -30.95
CA LYS A 820 34.40 -45.23 -32.36
C LYS A 820 35.63 -45.19 -33.26
N GLN A 821 36.61 -44.32 -32.99
CA GLN A 821 37.88 -44.27 -33.73
C GLN A 821 38.63 -45.61 -33.63
N HIS A 822 38.85 -46.13 -32.42
CA HIS A 822 39.52 -47.42 -32.21
C HIS A 822 38.76 -48.59 -32.86
N LEU A 823 37.43 -48.56 -32.89
CA LEU A 823 36.61 -49.56 -33.58
C LEU A 823 36.73 -49.44 -35.11
N THR A 824 36.75 -48.22 -35.66
CA THR A 824 37.03 -47.98 -37.09
C THR A 824 38.42 -48.47 -37.46
N GLU A 825 39.47 -48.09 -36.72
CA GLU A 825 40.84 -48.57 -36.92
C GLU A 825 40.90 -50.10 -36.86
N SER A 826 40.18 -50.73 -35.92
CA SER A 826 40.11 -52.20 -35.80
C SER A 826 39.48 -52.85 -37.03
N TYR A 827 38.38 -52.29 -37.56
CA TYR A 827 37.75 -52.76 -38.80
C TYR A 827 38.60 -52.51 -40.04
N GLU A 828 39.27 -51.36 -40.14
CA GLU A 828 40.18 -51.05 -41.25
C GLU A 828 41.39 -52.00 -41.25
N ASN A 829 41.99 -52.25 -40.08
CA ASN A 829 43.05 -53.26 -39.93
C ASN A 829 42.57 -54.68 -40.27
N ALA A 830 41.33 -55.03 -39.96
CA ALA A 830 40.75 -56.33 -40.32
C ALA A 830 40.48 -56.44 -41.84
N LEU A 831 39.98 -55.37 -42.47
CA LEU A 831 39.77 -55.28 -43.91
C LEU A 831 41.09 -55.31 -44.68
N GLN A 832 42.13 -54.60 -44.20
CA GLN A 832 43.46 -54.65 -44.80
C GLN A 832 44.04 -56.07 -44.75
N LYS A 833 44.00 -56.75 -43.59
CA LYS A 833 44.46 -58.14 -43.46
C LYS A 833 43.68 -59.11 -44.36
N LEU A 834 42.38 -58.89 -44.53
CA LEU A 834 41.56 -59.68 -45.45
C LEU A 834 41.95 -59.40 -46.92
N HIS A 835 42.24 -58.15 -47.27
CA HIS A 835 42.71 -57.77 -48.61
C HIS A 835 44.10 -58.36 -48.92
N GLU A 836 45.03 -58.29 -47.97
CA GLU A 836 46.35 -58.94 -48.03
C GLU A 836 46.22 -60.46 -48.21
N GLN A 837 45.29 -61.12 -47.50
CA GLN A 837 44.98 -62.54 -47.70
C GLN A 837 44.40 -62.83 -49.09
N CYS A 838 43.50 -61.98 -49.61
CA CYS A 838 42.96 -62.13 -50.96
C CYS A 838 44.03 -62.00 -52.06
N GLU A 839 44.93 -61.01 -51.96
CA GLU A 839 46.02 -60.85 -52.92
C GLU A 839 47.12 -61.93 -52.77
N GLN A 840 47.38 -62.41 -51.55
CA GLN A 840 48.23 -63.59 -51.34
C GLN A 840 47.62 -64.84 -51.99
N HIS A 841 46.33 -65.12 -51.77
CA HIS A 841 45.63 -66.24 -52.41
C HIS A 841 45.60 -66.11 -53.94
N ARG A 842 45.45 -64.90 -54.48
CA ARG A 842 45.57 -64.62 -55.91
C ARG A 842 46.96 -64.96 -56.44
N SER A 843 48.01 -64.48 -55.76
CA SER A 843 49.41 -64.78 -56.09
C SER A 843 49.69 -66.29 -56.03
N ASP A 844 49.13 -67.01 -55.06
CA ASP A 844 49.31 -68.46 -54.95
C ASP A 844 48.52 -69.24 -56.02
N VAL A 845 47.34 -68.77 -56.42
CA VAL A 845 46.61 -69.31 -57.60
C VAL A 845 47.40 -69.07 -58.89
N GLU A 846 48.03 -67.91 -59.06
CA GLU A 846 48.91 -67.63 -60.21
C GLU A 846 50.13 -68.57 -60.22
N LYS A 847 50.79 -68.80 -59.08
CA LYS A 847 51.89 -69.78 -58.92
C LYS A 847 51.43 -71.21 -59.22
N PHE A 848 50.26 -71.62 -58.72
CA PHE A 848 49.70 -72.95 -59.00
C PHE A 848 49.39 -73.13 -60.49
N ASN A 849 48.81 -72.12 -61.15
CA ASN A 849 48.54 -72.16 -62.59
C ASN A 849 49.85 -72.24 -63.41
N ALA A 850 50.88 -71.49 -63.03
CA ALA A 850 52.19 -71.55 -63.68
C ALA A 850 52.86 -72.93 -63.51
N SER A 851 52.86 -73.48 -62.29
CA SER A 851 53.38 -74.82 -61.99
C SER A 851 52.60 -75.92 -62.71
N LEU A 852 51.27 -75.81 -62.76
CA LEU A 852 50.40 -76.73 -63.49
C LEU A 852 50.66 -76.70 -65.00
N ALA A 853 50.89 -75.52 -65.59
CA ALA A 853 51.30 -75.40 -66.99
C ALA A 853 52.67 -76.02 -67.24
N GLU A 854 53.63 -75.84 -66.32
CA GLU A 854 54.96 -76.46 -66.40
C GLU A 854 54.88 -78.01 -66.35
N GLU A 855 54.07 -78.57 -65.45
CA GLU A 855 53.82 -80.01 -65.38
C GLU A 855 53.06 -80.54 -66.61
N GLN A 856 52.11 -79.78 -67.18
CA GLN A 856 51.48 -80.15 -68.44
C GLN A 856 52.49 -80.22 -69.59
N VAL A 857 53.46 -79.30 -69.66
CA VAL A 857 54.56 -79.34 -70.63
C VAL A 857 55.49 -80.53 -70.39
N LYS A 858 55.87 -80.82 -69.14
CA LYS A 858 56.65 -82.02 -68.79
C LYS A 858 55.92 -83.31 -69.18
N LEU A 859 54.62 -83.40 -68.91
CA LEU A 859 53.77 -84.56 -69.24
C LEU A 859 53.60 -84.72 -70.76
N ALA A 860 53.49 -83.63 -71.52
CA ALA A 860 53.51 -83.67 -72.99
C ALA A 860 54.87 -84.16 -73.54
N ASN A 861 55.99 -83.66 -73.00
CA ASN A 861 57.34 -84.09 -73.37
C ASN A 861 57.60 -85.57 -73.03
N LEU A 862 57.11 -86.05 -71.88
CA LEU A 862 57.19 -87.46 -71.49
C LEU A 862 56.36 -88.35 -72.43
N LYS A 863 55.14 -87.93 -72.83
CA LYS A 863 54.34 -88.63 -73.84
C LYS A 863 55.05 -88.71 -75.20
N ALA A 864 55.68 -87.61 -75.65
CA ALA A 864 56.47 -87.61 -76.89
C ALA A 864 57.70 -88.55 -76.79
N THR A 865 58.36 -88.58 -75.63
CA THR A 865 59.47 -89.49 -75.36
C THR A 865 59.03 -90.95 -75.37
N ILE A 866 57.88 -91.28 -74.74
CA ILE A 866 57.30 -92.63 -74.77
C ILE A 866 56.99 -93.05 -76.22
N ALA A 867 56.29 -92.21 -76.99
CA ALA A 867 55.98 -92.50 -78.39
C ALA A 867 57.22 -92.71 -79.27
N LYS A 868 58.32 -91.97 -78.99
CA LYS A 868 59.62 -92.19 -79.62
C LYS A 868 60.21 -93.56 -79.25
N VAL A 869 60.24 -93.91 -77.97
CA VAL A 869 60.75 -95.21 -77.48
C VAL A 869 59.91 -96.38 -78.00
N GLU A 870 58.58 -96.24 -78.13
CA GLU A 870 57.73 -97.24 -78.75
C GLU A 870 58.03 -97.44 -80.24
N LYS A 871 58.29 -96.34 -80.98
CA LYS A 871 58.71 -96.40 -82.39
C LYS A 871 60.09 -97.04 -82.54
N GLU A 872 61.03 -96.76 -81.65
CA GLU A 872 62.36 -97.38 -81.60
C GLU A 872 62.29 -98.87 -81.25
N LYS A 873 61.45 -99.25 -80.27
CA LYS A 873 61.13 -100.65 -79.93
C LYS A 873 60.52 -101.40 -81.13
N LEU A 874 59.58 -100.80 -81.85
CA LEU A 874 58.99 -101.40 -83.06
C LEU A 874 60.03 -101.58 -84.17
N LYS A 875 60.92 -100.60 -84.37
CA LYS A 875 62.04 -100.69 -85.32
C LYS A 875 63.01 -101.81 -84.95
N ALA A 876 63.42 -101.88 -83.68
CA ALA A 876 64.30 -102.93 -83.17
C ALA A 876 63.68 -104.35 -83.27
N LEU A 877 62.37 -104.49 -83.06
CA LEU A 877 61.65 -105.75 -83.27
C LEU A 877 61.61 -106.16 -84.74
N ALA A 878 61.40 -105.22 -85.66
CA ALA A 878 61.43 -105.47 -87.11
C ALA A 878 62.84 -105.84 -87.60
N GLU A 879 63.87 -105.14 -87.10
CA GLU A 879 65.28 -105.45 -87.35
C GLU A 879 65.63 -106.85 -86.82
N MET A 880 65.35 -107.15 -85.55
CA MET A 880 65.59 -108.47 -84.96
C MET A 880 64.91 -109.60 -85.76
N GLN A 881 63.67 -109.41 -86.20
CA GLN A 881 62.96 -110.40 -87.03
C GLN A 881 63.61 -110.55 -88.41
N THR A 882 64.17 -109.47 -88.96
CA THR A 882 64.93 -109.49 -90.23
C THR A 882 66.25 -110.24 -90.06
N THR A 883 67.05 -109.94 -89.02
CA THR A 883 68.29 -110.65 -88.71
C THR A 883 68.05 -112.13 -88.42
N LYS A 884 66.95 -112.47 -87.73
CA LYS A 884 66.51 -113.86 -87.49
C LYS A 884 66.18 -114.61 -88.78
N ASN A 885 65.62 -113.93 -89.78
CA ASN A 885 65.37 -114.52 -91.10
C ASN A 885 66.65 -114.62 -91.95
N GLN A 886 67.58 -113.68 -91.82
CA GLN A 886 68.91 -113.75 -92.44
C GLN A 886 69.72 -114.91 -91.86
N MET A 887 69.84 -115.03 -90.53
CA MET A 887 70.49 -116.16 -89.84
C MET A 887 69.90 -117.52 -90.24
N LYS A 888 68.59 -117.60 -90.52
CA LYS A 888 67.96 -118.82 -91.07
C LYS A 888 68.44 -119.14 -92.49
N ARG A 889 68.57 -118.14 -93.37
CA ARG A 889 69.13 -118.33 -94.73
C ARG A 889 70.59 -118.73 -94.67
N GLU A 890 71.39 -118.04 -93.85
CA GLU A 890 72.81 -118.34 -93.65
C GLU A 890 73.01 -119.75 -93.08
N LYS A 891 72.17 -120.20 -92.12
CA LYS A 891 72.16 -121.59 -91.67
C LYS A 891 71.84 -122.58 -92.80
N MET A 892 70.82 -122.33 -93.62
CA MET A 892 70.47 -123.20 -94.75
C MET A 892 71.59 -123.26 -95.81
N LEU A 893 72.23 -122.13 -96.10
CA LEU A 893 73.39 -122.05 -96.98
C LEU A 893 74.58 -122.81 -96.39
N MET A 894 74.89 -122.63 -95.11
CA MET A 894 75.96 -123.35 -94.42
C MET A 894 75.71 -124.87 -94.40
N GLU A 895 74.49 -125.31 -94.12
CA GLU A 895 74.11 -126.74 -94.21
C GLU A 895 74.23 -127.30 -95.64
N SER A 896 73.95 -126.49 -96.66
CA SER A 896 74.13 -126.88 -98.08
C SER A 896 75.62 -126.98 -98.43
N THR A 897 76.43 -125.99 -98.03
CA THR A 897 77.88 -125.98 -98.21
C THR A 897 78.55 -127.17 -97.51
N ILE A 898 78.16 -127.47 -96.27
CA ILE A 898 78.70 -128.64 -95.52
C ILE A 898 78.32 -129.96 -96.21
N ARG A 899 77.10 -130.10 -96.74
CA ARG A 899 76.71 -131.28 -97.54
C ARG A 899 77.54 -131.38 -98.83
N SER A 900 77.77 -130.27 -99.51
CA SER A 900 78.58 -130.20 -100.74
C SER A 900 80.05 -130.57 -100.47
N GLN A 901 80.65 -129.99 -99.43
CA GLN A 901 82.02 -130.30 -98.97
C GLN A 901 82.16 -131.77 -98.55
N LYS A 902 81.15 -132.33 -97.85
CA LYS A 902 81.12 -133.75 -97.52
C LYS A 902 81.12 -134.61 -98.79
N LEU A 903 80.23 -134.32 -99.75
CA LEU A 903 80.13 -135.07 -101.01
C LEU A 903 81.43 -134.98 -101.82
N GLN A 904 82.06 -133.80 -101.85
CA GLN A 904 83.35 -133.58 -102.50
C GLN A 904 84.50 -134.35 -101.82
N ALA A 905 84.51 -134.43 -100.48
CA ALA A 905 85.48 -135.24 -99.74
C ALA A 905 85.26 -136.75 -99.98
N GLU A 906 84.01 -137.22 -99.98
CA GLU A 906 83.67 -138.62 -100.32
C GLU A 906 84.10 -138.97 -101.76
N ALA A 907 83.93 -138.04 -102.72
CA ALA A 907 84.44 -138.20 -104.09
C ALA A 907 85.98 -138.28 -104.14
N GLN A 908 86.70 -137.37 -103.48
CA GLN A 908 88.18 -137.38 -103.42
C GLN A 908 88.75 -138.61 -102.73
N TYR A 909 88.05 -139.16 -101.72
CA TYR A 909 88.46 -140.42 -101.10
C TYR A 909 88.27 -141.62 -102.03
N ASN A 910 87.16 -141.69 -102.78
CA ASN A 910 86.96 -142.73 -103.79
C ASN A 910 87.98 -142.63 -104.95
N GLU A 911 88.25 -141.41 -105.45
CA GLU A 911 89.25 -141.16 -106.49
C GLU A 911 90.65 -141.67 -106.06
N ARG A 912 91.09 -141.32 -104.84
CA ARG A 912 92.35 -141.83 -104.26
C ARG A 912 92.34 -143.35 -104.05
N LEU A 913 91.19 -143.95 -103.77
CA LEU A 913 91.07 -145.40 -103.55
C LEU A 913 91.23 -146.19 -104.86
N GLU A 914 90.62 -145.72 -105.95
CA GLU A 914 90.85 -146.29 -107.29
C GLU A 914 92.28 -146.04 -107.78
N GLU A 915 92.86 -144.87 -107.51
CA GLU A 915 94.25 -144.59 -107.85
C GLU A 915 95.22 -145.54 -107.11
N PHE A 916 94.94 -145.87 -105.84
CA PHE A 916 95.73 -146.85 -105.07
C PHE A 916 95.60 -148.27 -105.63
N LYS A 917 94.41 -148.71 -106.05
CA LYS A 917 94.22 -150.00 -106.74
C LYS A 917 95.00 -150.05 -108.04
N GLY A 918 94.94 -148.99 -108.85
CA GLY A 918 95.65 -148.88 -110.13
C GLY A 918 97.16 -148.99 -109.96
N ARG A 919 97.73 -148.33 -108.94
CA ARG A 919 99.16 -148.46 -108.58
C ARG A 919 99.51 -149.89 -108.18
N ALA A 920 98.72 -150.52 -107.31
CA ALA A 920 98.96 -151.89 -106.83
C ALA A 920 98.90 -152.94 -107.97
N GLU A 921 97.98 -152.80 -108.92
CA GLU A 921 97.96 -153.65 -110.13
C GLU A 921 99.18 -153.44 -111.03
N ALA A 922 99.60 -152.20 -111.25
CA ALA A 922 100.78 -151.89 -112.05
C ALA A 922 102.05 -152.47 -111.43
N GLU A 923 102.22 -152.31 -110.11
CA GLU A 923 103.37 -152.84 -109.35
C GLU A 923 103.40 -154.37 -109.36
N LYS A 924 102.24 -155.03 -109.22
CA LYS A 924 102.10 -156.49 -109.39
C LYS A 924 102.53 -156.96 -110.78
N ARG A 925 102.15 -156.27 -111.86
CA ARG A 925 102.58 -156.62 -113.23
C ARG A 925 104.10 -156.47 -113.42
N THR A 926 104.69 -155.41 -112.87
CA THR A 926 106.14 -155.17 -112.93
C THR A 926 106.94 -156.29 -112.24
N LEU A 927 106.49 -156.76 -111.08
CA LEU A 927 107.12 -157.88 -110.35
C LEU A 927 107.05 -159.20 -111.13
N LEU A 928 105.89 -159.52 -111.72
CA LEU A 928 105.72 -160.72 -112.56
C LEU A 928 106.60 -160.66 -113.82
N ALA A 929 106.74 -159.48 -114.44
CA ALA A 929 107.60 -159.27 -115.60
C ALA A 929 109.10 -159.46 -115.26
N PHE A 930 109.58 -158.84 -114.17
CA PHE A 930 110.97 -158.95 -113.73
C PHE A 930 111.40 -160.40 -113.47
N GLY A 931 110.55 -161.18 -112.80
CA GLY A 931 110.82 -162.60 -112.55
C GLY A 931 110.81 -163.45 -113.82
N ALA A 932 109.92 -163.16 -114.78
CA ALA A 932 109.84 -163.91 -116.04
C ALA A 932 111.09 -163.67 -116.91
N ASP A 933 111.58 -162.43 -116.98
CA ASP A 933 112.80 -162.07 -117.72
C ASP A 933 114.06 -162.65 -117.05
N SER A 934 114.05 -162.80 -115.72
CA SER A 934 115.11 -163.49 -114.95
C SER A 934 115.23 -164.99 -115.27
N PHE A 935 114.18 -165.61 -115.83
CA PHE A 935 114.15 -167.03 -116.22
C PHE A 935 113.87 -167.21 -117.72
N ARG A 936 114.40 -166.29 -118.54
CA ARG A 936 114.08 -166.12 -119.97
C ARG A 936 114.09 -167.40 -120.80
N ASP A 937 115.02 -168.32 -120.54
CA ASP A 937 115.18 -169.58 -121.29
C ASP A 937 114.06 -170.60 -121.04
N PHE A 938 113.22 -170.38 -120.02
CA PHE A 938 112.04 -171.19 -119.68
C PHE A 938 110.71 -170.52 -120.04
N PHE A 939 110.75 -169.25 -120.44
CA PHE A 939 109.62 -168.43 -120.86
C PHE A 939 109.58 -168.29 -122.39
N ASN A 940 108.41 -167.94 -122.96
CA ASN A 940 108.25 -167.72 -124.40
C ASN A 940 107.69 -166.30 -124.65
N PRO A 941 108.44 -165.37 -125.28
CA PRO A 941 108.05 -163.97 -125.41
C PRO A 941 106.71 -163.66 -126.09
N GLY A 942 106.09 -164.64 -126.75
CA GLY A 942 104.78 -164.48 -127.41
C GLY A 942 103.55 -164.60 -126.50
N THR A 943 103.70 -164.94 -125.22
CA THR A 943 102.57 -165.12 -124.28
C THR A 943 102.51 -164.01 -123.23
N THR A 944 101.31 -163.47 -122.98
CA THR A 944 101.07 -162.42 -121.96
C THR A 944 101.37 -162.92 -120.56
N ILE A 945 102.23 -162.21 -119.83
CA ILE A 945 102.61 -162.56 -118.46
C ILE A 945 101.44 -162.28 -117.51
N ASP A 946 100.89 -163.35 -116.97
CA ASP A 946 99.91 -163.35 -115.89
C ASP A 946 100.40 -164.21 -114.71
N GLU A 947 99.67 -164.20 -113.60
CA GLU A 947 100.05 -164.90 -112.37
C GLU A 947 100.13 -166.44 -112.55
N ARG A 948 99.47 -166.98 -113.58
CA ARG A 948 99.40 -168.42 -113.87
C ARG A 948 100.55 -168.88 -114.78
N SER A 949 100.88 -168.11 -115.80
CA SER A 949 102.03 -168.33 -116.69
C SER A 949 103.35 -168.06 -115.97
N TYR A 950 103.41 -167.04 -115.09
CA TYR A 950 104.60 -166.79 -114.26
C TYR A 950 104.95 -167.99 -113.37
N LYS A 951 103.96 -168.62 -112.72
CA LYS A 951 104.18 -169.82 -111.90
C LYS A 951 104.78 -170.98 -112.72
N TYR A 952 104.31 -171.16 -113.96
CA TYR A 952 104.80 -172.21 -114.86
C TYR A 952 106.26 -172.02 -115.28
N VAL A 953 106.74 -170.77 -115.40
CA VAL A 953 108.17 -170.46 -115.65
C VAL A 953 109.03 -170.90 -114.47
N ILE A 954 108.61 -170.60 -113.23
CA ILE A 954 109.30 -171.01 -112.01
C ILE A 954 109.38 -172.54 -111.89
N GLU A 955 108.27 -173.25 -112.16
CA GLU A 955 108.23 -174.73 -112.13
C GLU A 955 109.20 -175.35 -113.15
N LYS A 956 109.28 -174.84 -114.38
CA LYS A 956 110.26 -175.29 -115.39
C LYS A 956 111.72 -175.03 -115.01
N ALA A 957 112.01 -173.85 -114.46
CA ALA A 957 113.37 -173.52 -114.03
C ALA A 957 113.86 -174.47 -112.92
N HIS A 958 112.96 -174.83 -112.00
CA HIS A 958 113.23 -175.81 -110.95
C HIS A 958 113.52 -177.22 -111.51
N GLU A 959 112.69 -177.72 -112.44
CA GLU A 959 112.91 -179.03 -113.08
C GLU A 959 114.28 -179.10 -113.78
N LYS A 960 114.72 -178.02 -114.45
CA LYS A 960 116.00 -178.01 -115.16
C LYS A 960 117.21 -178.02 -114.24
N LEU A 961 117.16 -177.31 -113.11
CA LEU A 961 118.20 -177.38 -112.07
C LEU A 961 118.34 -178.80 -111.50
N VAL A 962 117.21 -179.47 -111.22
CA VAL A 962 117.20 -180.87 -110.76
C VAL A 962 117.76 -181.83 -111.82
N GLN A 963 117.58 -181.53 -113.11
CA GLN A 963 118.16 -182.32 -114.21
C GLN A 963 119.69 -182.14 -114.30
N LEU A 964 120.21 -180.92 -114.16
CA LEU A 964 121.65 -180.62 -114.21
C LEU A 964 122.42 -181.24 -113.03
N ALA A 965 121.87 -181.15 -111.82
CA ALA A 965 122.44 -181.81 -110.64
C ALA A 965 122.53 -183.34 -110.81
N LYS A 966 121.57 -183.95 -111.51
CA LYS A 966 121.59 -185.39 -111.83
C LYS A 966 122.62 -185.77 -112.90
N SER A 967 122.94 -184.87 -113.85
CA SER A 967 124.00 -185.13 -114.85
C SER A 967 125.40 -185.03 -114.25
N ASP A 968 125.70 -184.03 -113.41
CA ASP A 968 127.00 -183.95 -112.72
C ASP A 968 127.24 -185.19 -111.84
N ALA A 969 126.24 -185.59 -111.04
CA ALA A 969 126.25 -186.82 -110.26
C ALA A 969 126.28 -188.12 -111.11
N HIS A 970 126.22 -188.04 -112.43
CA HIS A 970 126.47 -189.14 -113.36
C HIS A 970 127.89 -189.09 -113.93
N VAL A 971 128.36 -187.90 -114.35
CA VAL A 971 129.73 -187.68 -114.83
C VAL A 971 130.75 -188.06 -113.75
N ARG A 972 130.57 -187.62 -112.50
CA ARG A 972 131.47 -187.96 -111.38
C ARG A 972 131.62 -189.48 -111.16
N ARG A 973 130.63 -190.29 -111.55
CA ARG A 973 130.69 -191.77 -111.51
C ARG A 973 131.39 -192.40 -112.72
N MET A 974 131.42 -191.74 -113.88
CA MET A 974 132.12 -192.25 -115.08
C MET A 974 133.64 -192.08 -115.00
N VAL A 975 134.13 -191.01 -114.35
CA VAL A 975 135.56 -190.75 -114.14
C VAL A 975 136.12 -191.28 -112.81
N SER A 976 135.34 -192.08 -112.07
CA SER A 976 135.74 -192.66 -110.76
C SER A 976 136.26 -191.61 -109.76
N ALA A 977 135.64 -190.43 -109.74
CA ALA A 977 136.08 -189.30 -108.91
C ALA A 977 135.98 -189.62 -107.41
N CYS A 978 137.05 -189.35 -106.66
CA CYS A 978 137.02 -189.46 -105.20
C CYS A 978 136.22 -188.31 -104.57
N GLU A 979 135.70 -188.46 -103.33
CA GLU A 979 134.83 -187.43 -102.72
C GLU A 979 135.50 -186.05 -102.58
N GLN A 980 136.83 -186.03 -102.41
CA GLN A 980 137.64 -184.81 -102.27
C GLN A 980 138.17 -184.27 -103.61
N GLN A 981 137.64 -184.74 -104.75
CA GLN A 981 138.08 -184.39 -106.10
C GLN A 981 136.92 -183.75 -106.90
N THR A 982 137.16 -182.64 -107.60
CA THR A 982 136.11 -182.01 -108.41
C THR A 982 135.78 -182.87 -109.64
N THR A 983 134.61 -182.63 -110.25
CA THR A 983 134.23 -183.29 -111.52
C THR A 983 135.25 -183.01 -112.63
N GLU A 984 135.88 -181.84 -112.60
CA GLU A 984 136.87 -181.38 -113.58
C GLU A 984 138.25 -182.02 -113.32
N ASP A 985 138.71 -182.10 -112.07
CA ASP A 985 139.97 -182.77 -111.68
C ASP A 985 139.98 -184.26 -112.05
N ALA A 986 138.83 -184.93 -111.92
CA ALA A 986 138.72 -186.37 -112.25
C ALA A 986 138.77 -186.63 -113.76
N VAL A 987 138.24 -185.71 -114.59
CA VAL A 987 138.44 -185.74 -116.04
C VAL A 987 139.91 -185.46 -116.40
N ALA A 988 140.55 -184.51 -115.71
CA ALA A 988 141.95 -184.14 -115.96
C ALA A 988 142.94 -185.28 -115.70
N GLN A 989 142.77 -186.06 -114.63
CA GLN A 989 143.64 -187.22 -114.34
C GLN A 989 143.52 -188.34 -115.38
N LEU A 990 142.33 -188.55 -115.95
CA LEU A 990 142.11 -189.63 -116.93
C LEU A 990 142.82 -189.32 -118.26
N LEU A 991 142.93 -188.04 -118.64
CA LEU A 991 143.64 -187.59 -119.85
C LEU A 991 145.17 -187.72 -119.76
N LEU A 992 145.76 -187.85 -118.57
CA LEU A 992 147.21 -187.96 -118.40
C LEU A 992 147.76 -189.39 -118.47
N ASN A 993 146.94 -190.43 -118.27
CA ASN A 993 147.36 -191.83 -118.27
C ASN A 993 147.17 -192.52 -119.64
N SER A 994 147.45 -191.82 -120.74
CA SER A 994 147.34 -192.37 -122.12
C SER A 994 148.49 -192.02 -123.06
N VAL A 995 149.65 -191.65 -122.50
CA VAL A 995 151.00 -191.80 -123.08
C VAL A 995 151.92 -192.37 -122.01
#